data_AF-A0A954H8Z6-F1
#
_entry.id   AF-A0A954H8Z6-F1
#
_cell.length_a   1.000
_cell.length_b   1.000
_cell.length_c   1.000
_cell.angle_alpha   90.00
_cell.angle_beta   90.00
_cell.angle_gamma   90.00
#
_symmetry.space_group_name_H-M   'P 1'
#
loop_
_entity.id
_entity.type
_entity.pdbx_description
1 polymer ?
#
loop_
_entity_poly.entity_id
_entity_poly.type
_entity_poly.pdbx_seq_one_letter_code
_entity_poly.pdbx_strand_id
1 'polypeptide(L)'
;MSVKSYQEICTLIPTYDLEDFPTDLEESQAESLLNCFSVMWHPLLTAKMSQLPTWRRLESEPEIFKDRLVLVPTACNWISSDFADRVLAAGGTVIEGLVTREEWLAAIKEVVRSGEPTLYKRPPYHEEVHDYVHDDGHRDEAEGMEQESHVSELIIKTLSSLHQTETEISETKVADESDGHQVEPEQNSGPSVDELLGTLSPELEQDFIALGFAYLQTELLSRQMHHFSSVDEISLRLAASRAASSALDGDETAARNGLNRCFELLLDVREIFYPVESYLVDLCLLTPEAAPDQLQQICDRARQKPEPVADGEEKPAPGLGFAHPVNFMINGAELQELAAANGEICSELAATWKVGKIDFCSGEQSDRPSLLAPIESVIWNFNLGHKTFESILGKRPRMWARRRFGFSTLLPMLLNRMQYQSALHFALDDGLYPDEEHTRFRWEGADNTSIEACSRIPMAADSASSFLKFPQRLGESMQSDNVAGVILARYPEEKTPWMEDLRRISAYAPVLGKFVTWTELFNHADHYSKEARYQQKEYLSPVLIQRVAYELRNPISQFREHFSLRYLLSQLEWSEAMSQILFSKPFDLSNLSEFETEIETNAPVSELTPPATWGDDSGETESGEQVETDHIKQPALVDRISTELTGSIHQLATLLSQGKGNQTGSLLFNTLPHSRRTVVFWPDDAALPEVNDVVRAVQEGGPQKVVVVDLPASGYAWNAEASSSPPALPELRFPAVEENILRNEFFEVHMNPVTGGIAKIKGLERSPARLSQQVAYRFPREQTYVKTVDGQDEEIQSYYSEPVCRSCDLTATGQVMNEITTETDLYDPVRSLKLARVKQKTRVYRGCKFIDVELELDVVQQPLADP
;
A
#
# COMPACT_ATOMS: atom_id res chain seq x y z
N MET A 1 -35.86 19.94 37.94
CA MET A 1 -36.35 20.69 36.75
C MET A 1 -36.75 19.66 35.70
N SER A 2 -37.94 19.79 35.10
CA SER A 2 -38.41 18.88 34.04
C SER A 2 -37.62 19.11 32.75
N VAL A 3 -37.24 18.03 32.05
CA VAL A 3 -36.54 18.08 30.75
C VAL A 3 -37.34 18.95 29.76
N LYS A 4 -36.75 20.06 29.28
CA LYS A 4 -37.35 20.93 28.25
C LYS A 4 -37.51 20.14 26.94
N SER A 5 -38.70 20.17 26.36
CA SER A 5 -38.97 19.58 25.04
C SER A 5 -38.78 20.66 23.97
N TYR A 6 -38.03 20.34 22.93
CA TYR A 6 -37.83 21.20 21.77
C TYR A 6 -38.89 20.90 20.70
N GLN A 7 -39.37 21.93 20.01
CA GLN A 7 -40.27 21.73 18.87
C GLN A 7 -39.56 21.03 17.72
N GLU A 8 -38.29 21.35 17.51
CA GLU A 8 -37.45 20.78 16.45
C GLU A 8 -36.02 20.69 16.95
N ILE A 9 -35.31 19.68 16.46
CA ILE A 9 -33.88 19.51 16.64
C ILE A 9 -33.29 19.46 15.24
N CYS A 10 -32.38 20.37 14.95
CA CYS A 10 -31.79 20.44 13.62
C CYS A 10 -30.32 20.80 13.63
N THR A 11 -29.60 20.29 12.63
CA THR A 11 -28.25 20.74 12.30
C THR A 11 -28.29 21.69 11.11
N LEU A 12 -27.34 22.62 11.02
CA LEU A 12 -27.13 23.39 9.79
C LEU A 12 -26.28 22.60 8.80
N ILE A 13 -26.58 22.74 7.51
CA ILE A 13 -25.72 22.29 6.43
C ILE A 13 -25.20 23.48 5.63
N PRO A 14 -23.96 23.44 5.13
CA PRO A 14 -23.37 24.53 4.34
C PRO A 14 -23.87 24.55 2.88
N THR A 15 -24.81 23.67 2.52
CA THR A 15 -25.28 23.44 1.14
C THR A 15 -26.79 23.67 1.02
N TYR A 16 -27.29 23.67 -0.22
CA TYR A 16 -28.70 23.98 -0.50
C TYR A 16 -29.65 22.83 -0.13
N ASP A 17 -29.17 21.60 -0.25
CA ASP A 17 -29.85 20.38 0.18
C ASP A 17 -28.82 19.25 0.40
N LEU A 18 -29.33 18.04 0.65
CA LEU A 18 -28.51 16.83 0.82
C LEU A 18 -28.03 16.20 -0.50
N GLU A 19 -28.50 16.66 -1.67
CA GLU A 19 -27.93 16.20 -2.95
C GLU A 19 -26.52 16.77 -3.12
N ASP A 20 -26.35 18.03 -2.75
CA ASP A 20 -25.07 18.73 -2.76
C ASP A 20 -24.28 18.56 -1.44
N PHE A 21 -24.56 17.52 -0.63
CA PHE A 21 -23.92 17.36 0.68
C PHE A 21 -22.38 17.33 0.57
N PRO A 22 -21.65 18.08 1.42
CA PRO A 22 -20.22 18.27 1.22
C PRO A 22 -19.45 16.99 1.59
N THR A 23 -18.88 16.31 0.60
CA THR A 23 -18.07 15.09 0.77
C THR A 23 -16.58 15.38 0.87
N ASP A 24 -16.13 16.53 0.40
CA ASP A 24 -14.72 16.97 0.40
C ASP A 24 -14.50 18.06 1.45
N LEU A 25 -14.51 17.65 2.71
CA LEU A 25 -14.19 18.50 3.86
C LEU A 25 -12.87 18.08 4.49
N GLU A 26 -12.18 19.04 5.10
CA GLU A 26 -11.04 18.77 5.97
C GLU A 26 -11.48 17.95 7.20
N GLU A 27 -10.53 17.25 7.82
CA GLU A 27 -10.80 16.25 8.85
C GLU A 27 -11.65 16.78 10.03
N SER A 28 -11.29 17.93 10.60
CA SER A 28 -12.02 18.53 11.73
C SER A 28 -13.42 19.01 11.36
N GLN A 29 -13.60 19.51 10.14
CA GLN A 29 -14.91 19.94 9.62
C GLN A 29 -15.81 18.73 9.34
N ALA A 30 -15.22 17.67 8.79
CA ALA A 30 -15.89 16.41 8.55
C ALA A 30 -16.33 15.75 9.86
N GLU A 31 -15.45 15.71 10.86
CA GLU A 31 -15.74 15.17 12.18
C GLU A 31 -16.89 15.93 12.85
N SER A 32 -16.82 17.26 12.87
CA SER A 32 -17.86 18.13 13.43
C SER A 32 -19.21 17.89 12.74
N LEU A 33 -19.24 17.86 11.41
CA LEU A 33 -20.46 17.68 10.63
C LEU A 33 -21.11 16.30 10.88
N LEU A 34 -20.32 15.22 10.80
CA LEU A 34 -20.82 13.86 11.08
C LEU A 34 -21.37 13.75 12.51
N ASN A 35 -20.63 14.27 13.48
CA ASN A 35 -21.06 14.21 14.88
C ASN A 35 -22.34 15.02 15.11
N CYS A 36 -22.51 16.21 14.50
CA CYS A 36 -23.77 16.96 14.59
C CYS A 36 -24.98 16.11 14.19
N PHE A 37 -24.89 15.39 13.07
CA PHE A 37 -25.99 14.52 12.62
C PHE A 37 -26.25 13.38 13.60
N SER A 38 -25.20 12.73 14.10
CA SER A 38 -25.32 11.58 14.99
C SER A 38 -25.84 11.97 16.39
N VAL A 39 -25.33 13.06 16.98
CA VAL A 39 -25.65 13.43 18.37
C VAL A 39 -27.05 13.97 18.59
N MET A 40 -27.74 14.44 17.54
CA MET A 40 -29.16 14.84 17.64
C MET A 40 -30.07 13.68 18.07
N TRP A 41 -29.61 12.44 17.93
CA TRP A 41 -30.36 11.23 18.28
C TRP A 41 -30.21 10.81 19.74
N HIS A 42 -29.48 11.58 20.56
CA HIS A 42 -29.28 11.31 21.98
C HIS A 42 -30.61 11.03 22.73
N PRO A 43 -30.69 10.05 23.64
CA PRO A 43 -31.94 9.64 24.30
C PRO A 43 -32.72 10.77 24.99
N LEU A 44 -32.01 11.71 25.65
CA LEU A 44 -32.63 12.88 26.29
C LEU A 44 -33.40 13.77 25.30
N LEU A 45 -32.98 13.77 24.03
CA LEU A 45 -33.58 14.56 22.97
C LEU A 45 -34.72 13.79 22.28
N THR A 46 -34.50 12.51 21.98
CA THR A 46 -35.42 11.68 21.19
C THR A 46 -36.63 11.16 21.99
N ALA A 47 -36.54 11.04 23.32
CA ALA A 47 -37.65 10.55 24.15
C ALA A 47 -38.93 11.43 24.04
N LYS A 48 -38.78 12.74 23.82
CA LYS A 48 -39.89 13.70 23.71
C LYS A 48 -39.93 14.43 22.37
N MET A 49 -39.33 13.87 21.31
CA MET A 49 -39.31 14.52 20.00
C MET A 49 -40.69 14.52 19.34
N SER A 50 -41.10 15.67 18.81
CA SER A 50 -42.37 15.82 18.08
C SER A 50 -42.24 15.45 16.60
N GLN A 51 -41.03 15.59 16.05
CA GLN A 51 -40.61 15.27 14.69
C GLN A 51 -39.21 14.65 14.73
N LEU A 52 -38.78 13.98 13.66
CA LEU A 52 -37.42 13.45 13.57
C LEU A 52 -36.39 14.59 13.57
N PRO A 53 -35.16 14.35 14.07
CA PRO A 53 -34.05 15.25 13.82
C PRO A 53 -33.90 15.56 12.33
N THR A 54 -33.68 16.83 12.01
CA THR A 54 -33.64 17.29 10.62
C THR A 54 -32.46 18.22 10.35
N TRP A 55 -32.38 18.78 9.16
CA TRP A 55 -31.38 19.77 8.78
C TRP A 55 -32.05 21.03 8.27
N ARG A 56 -31.35 22.16 8.40
CA ARG A 56 -31.77 23.45 7.85
C ARG A 56 -30.60 24.08 7.09
N ARG A 57 -30.94 24.93 6.12
CA ARG A 57 -29.94 25.68 5.36
C ARG A 57 -29.28 26.71 6.25
N LEU A 58 -28.00 26.95 6.02
CA LEU A 58 -27.23 28.02 6.65
C LEU A 58 -27.92 29.40 6.57
N GLU A 59 -28.62 29.67 5.46
CA GLU A 59 -29.30 30.94 5.18
C GLU A 59 -30.66 31.12 5.90
N SER A 60 -31.09 30.15 6.73
CA SER A 60 -32.38 30.22 7.40
C SER A 60 -32.45 31.38 8.41
N GLU A 61 -33.57 32.12 8.42
CA GLU A 61 -33.76 33.26 9.32
C GLU A 61 -33.73 32.84 10.80
N PRO A 62 -33.02 33.57 11.70
CA PRO A 62 -32.88 33.23 13.12
C PRO A 62 -34.21 33.03 13.86
N GLU A 63 -35.24 33.78 13.48
CA GLU A 63 -36.58 33.75 14.09
C GLU A 63 -37.28 32.39 13.92
N ILE A 64 -36.90 31.62 12.90
CA ILE A 64 -37.43 30.28 12.64
C ILE A 64 -37.01 29.32 13.78
N PHE A 65 -35.91 29.60 14.48
CA PHE A 65 -35.32 28.74 15.50
C PHE A 65 -35.88 28.95 16.92
N LYS A 66 -36.94 29.74 17.08
CA LYS A 66 -37.66 29.87 18.35
C LYS A 66 -38.12 28.49 18.86
N ASP A 67 -37.83 28.20 20.12
CA ASP A 67 -38.14 26.92 20.79
C ASP A 67 -37.50 25.67 20.14
N ARG A 68 -36.43 25.85 19.34
CA ARG A 68 -35.67 24.78 18.67
C ARG A 68 -34.26 24.65 19.24
N LEU A 69 -33.67 23.47 19.06
CA LEU A 69 -32.26 23.19 19.31
C LEU A 69 -31.51 23.15 17.97
N VAL A 70 -30.50 24.00 17.81
CA VAL A 70 -29.69 24.13 16.59
C VAL A 70 -28.26 23.72 16.87
N LEU A 71 -27.76 22.72 16.14
CA LEU A 71 -26.35 22.34 16.14
C LEU A 71 -25.69 22.97 14.90
N VAL A 72 -24.59 23.69 15.11
CA VAL A 72 -23.86 24.37 14.03
C VAL A 72 -22.48 23.73 13.88
N PRO A 73 -22.27 22.89 12.85
CA PRO A 73 -20.98 22.26 12.62
C PRO A 73 -19.94 23.30 12.17
N THR A 74 -18.67 23.03 12.42
CA THR A 74 -17.56 23.95 12.06
C THR A 74 -17.44 24.18 10.54
N ALA A 75 -17.97 23.26 9.72
CA ALA A 75 -18.10 23.43 8.27
C ALA A 75 -19.01 24.62 7.86
N CYS A 76 -19.89 25.11 8.75
CA CYS A 76 -20.76 26.26 8.52
C CYS A 76 -20.07 27.61 8.80
N ASN A 77 -18.85 27.79 8.30
CA ASN A 77 -17.97 28.93 8.61
C ASN A 77 -18.42 30.28 8.03
N TRP A 78 -19.35 30.30 7.07
CA TRP A 78 -19.88 31.52 6.45
C TRP A 78 -21.08 32.12 7.19
N ILE A 79 -21.47 31.56 8.34
CA ILE A 79 -22.56 32.11 9.15
C ILE A 79 -22.16 33.45 9.76
N SER A 80 -23.13 34.36 9.93
CA SER A 80 -22.84 35.66 10.56
C SER A 80 -22.44 35.46 12.03
N SER A 81 -21.45 36.21 12.49
CA SER A 81 -20.90 36.06 13.85
C SER A 81 -21.92 36.28 14.98
N ASP A 82 -23.01 37.00 14.68
CA ASP A 82 -24.13 37.31 15.58
C ASP A 82 -25.31 36.32 15.44
N PHE A 83 -25.24 35.33 14.55
CA PHE A 83 -26.34 34.39 14.31
C PHE A 83 -26.77 33.67 15.60
N ALA A 84 -25.80 33.12 16.32
CA ALA A 84 -26.02 32.41 17.56
C ALA A 84 -26.71 33.28 18.64
N ASP A 85 -26.25 34.52 18.80
CA ASP A 85 -26.85 35.48 19.73
C ASP A 85 -28.28 35.87 19.29
N ARG A 86 -28.54 36.02 17.99
CA ARG A 86 -29.88 36.30 17.44
C ARG A 86 -30.85 35.14 17.63
N VAL A 87 -30.42 33.90 17.41
CA VAL A 87 -31.24 32.71 17.69
C VAL A 87 -31.55 32.62 19.19
N LEU A 88 -30.56 32.86 20.03
CA LEU A 88 -30.76 32.87 21.48
C LEU A 88 -31.77 33.95 21.91
N ALA A 89 -31.66 35.18 21.40
CA ALA A 89 -32.61 36.26 21.65
C ALA A 89 -34.04 35.94 21.17
N ALA A 90 -34.19 35.16 20.09
CA ALA A 90 -35.48 34.66 19.62
C ALA A 90 -36.07 33.52 20.50
N GLY A 91 -35.33 33.05 21.50
CA GLY A 91 -35.72 31.96 22.40
C GLY A 91 -35.29 30.57 21.94
N GLY A 92 -34.40 30.47 20.95
CA GLY A 92 -33.78 29.23 20.50
C GLY A 92 -32.54 28.84 21.31
N THR A 93 -32.12 27.60 21.19
CA THR A 93 -30.92 27.05 21.82
C THR A 93 -29.90 26.71 20.74
N VAL A 94 -28.64 27.10 20.91
CA VAL A 94 -27.58 26.91 19.91
C VAL A 94 -26.36 26.24 20.53
N ILE A 95 -25.81 25.23 19.85
CA ILE A 95 -24.51 24.63 20.17
C ILE A 95 -23.61 24.79 18.95
N GLU A 96 -22.47 25.47 19.10
CA GLU A 96 -21.54 25.75 17.99
C GLU A 96 -20.05 25.68 18.41
N GLY A 97 -19.17 25.46 17.41
CA GLY A 97 -17.72 25.48 17.58
C GLY A 97 -17.10 24.20 18.13
N LEU A 98 -17.83 23.09 18.14
CA LEU A 98 -17.37 21.79 18.66
C LEU A 98 -16.99 20.85 17.52
N VAL A 99 -16.02 19.97 17.78
CA VAL A 99 -15.51 19.03 16.78
C VAL A 99 -15.81 17.60 17.22
N THR A 100 -15.29 17.20 18.39
CA THR A 100 -15.30 15.80 18.81
C THR A 100 -16.66 15.36 19.35
N ARG A 101 -16.95 14.06 19.27
CA ARG A 101 -18.21 13.49 19.76
C ARG A 101 -18.43 13.77 21.25
N GLU A 102 -17.39 13.67 22.06
CA GLU A 102 -17.45 13.91 23.50
C GLU A 102 -17.86 15.34 23.83
N GLU A 103 -17.35 16.32 23.08
CA GLU A 103 -17.71 17.74 23.22
C GLU A 103 -19.19 17.96 22.92
N TRP A 104 -19.68 17.41 21.81
CA TRP A 104 -21.09 17.50 21.44
C TRP A 104 -22.01 16.88 22.50
N LEU A 105 -21.66 15.70 23.02
CA LEU A 105 -22.43 15.02 24.06
C LEU A 105 -22.41 15.81 25.38
N ALA A 106 -21.27 16.37 25.78
CA ALA A 106 -21.16 17.21 26.96
C ALA A 106 -22.02 18.48 26.83
N ALA A 107 -21.98 19.14 25.67
CA ALA A 107 -22.78 20.32 25.38
C ALA A 107 -24.29 20.02 25.39
N ILE A 108 -24.73 18.90 24.81
CA ILE A 108 -26.13 18.47 24.86
C ILE A 108 -26.58 18.26 26.31
N LYS A 109 -25.78 17.56 27.12
CA LYS A 109 -26.10 17.30 28.53
C LYS A 109 -26.23 18.63 29.30
N GLU A 110 -25.33 19.57 29.07
CA GLU A 110 -25.35 20.89 29.74
C GLU A 110 -26.54 21.75 29.33
N VAL A 111 -26.80 21.83 28.03
CA VAL A 111 -27.91 22.61 27.48
C VAL A 111 -29.26 22.05 27.94
N VAL A 112 -29.42 20.73 27.98
CA VAL A 112 -30.64 20.10 28.49
C VAL A 112 -30.81 20.31 30.00
N ARG A 113 -29.71 20.31 30.78
CA ARG A 113 -29.73 20.62 32.22
C ARG A 113 -30.21 22.04 32.52
N SER A 114 -29.80 23.02 31.71
CA SER A 114 -30.17 24.44 31.91
C SER A 114 -31.69 24.65 31.95
N GLY A 115 -32.45 23.86 31.17
CA GLY A 115 -33.91 23.96 31.09
C GLY A 115 -34.43 25.26 30.47
N GLU A 116 -33.56 26.16 30.00
CA GLU A 116 -33.87 27.43 29.34
C GLU A 116 -33.08 27.58 28.02
N PRO A 117 -33.44 28.52 27.11
CA PRO A 117 -32.66 28.75 25.91
C PRO A 117 -31.22 29.13 26.25
N THR A 118 -30.26 28.42 25.64
CA THR A 118 -28.83 28.51 25.96
C THR A 118 -27.99 28.52 24.69
N LEU A 119 -26.97 29.38 24.64
CA LEU A 119 -25.88 29.36 23.68
C LEU A 119 -24.69 28.66 24.34
N TYR A 120 -24.29 27.52 23.78
CA TYR A 120 -23.05 26.84 24.10
C TYR A 120 -22.09 27.02 22.93
N LYS A 121 -21.06 27.84 23.12
CA LYS A 121 -20.12 28.21 22.07
C LYS A 121 -18.69 27.98 22.53
N ARG A 122 -17.92 27.26 21.72
CA ARG A 122 -16.46 27.30 21.82
C ARG A 122 -15.90 28.32 20.80
N PRO A 123 -15.08 29.30 21.22
CA PRO A 123 -14.43 30.21 20.29
C PRO A 123 -13.51 29.46 19.32
N PRO A 124 -13.33 29.94 18.08
CA PRO A 124 -12.37 29.35 17.15
C PRO A 124 -10.95 29.42 17.74
N TYR A 125 -10.21 28.32 17.65
CA TYR A 125 -8.78 28.29 17.96
C TYR A 125 -8.05 29.21 16.97
N HIS A 126 -7.19 30.10 17.46
CA HIS A 126 -6.15 30.67 16.59
C HIS A 126 -5.14 29.55 16.35
N GLU A 127 -5.09 29.02 15.12
CA GLU A 127 -4.14 27.98 14.71
C GLU A 127 -2.70 28.47 14.91
N GLU A 128 -2.05 28.05 16.00
CA GLU A 128 -0.67 27.57 15.86
C GLU A 128 -0.80 26.13 15.35
N VAL A 129 -0.35 25.97 14.10
CA VAL A 129 -0.08 24.73 13.37
C VAL A 129 -0.30 23.46 14.21
N HIS A 130 -1.40 22.76 13.96
CA HIS A 130 -1.44 21.32 14.25
C HIS A 130 -0.41 20.67 13.33
N ASP A 131 0.81 20.49 13.83
CA ASP A 131 1.73 19.51 13.28
C ASP A 131 1.04 18.15 13.49
N TYR A 132 0.33 17.71 12.45
CA TYR A 132 0.21 16.28 12.20
C TYR A 132 1.65 15.78 12.08
N VAL A 133 2.06 14.97 13.04
CA VAL A 133 3.25 14.15 12.91
C VAL A 133 2.97 13.20 11.74
N HIS A 134 3.33 13.63 10.53
CA HIS A 134 3.87 12.68 9.59
C HIS A 134 5.00 11.98 10.32
N ASP A 135 4.92 10.67 10.39
CA ASP A 135 6.00 9.78 10.81
C ASP A 135 7.18 9.90 9.83
N ASP A 136 7.81 11.07 9.81
CA ASP A 136 9.21 11.23 9.45
C ASP A 136 9.95 11.20 10.78
N GLY A 137 10.40 10.00 11.15
CA GLY A 137 10.91 9.66 12.47
C GLY A 137 12.09 10.50 12.97
N HIS A 138 11.80 11.69 13.51
CA HIS A 138 12.70 12.47 14.36
C HIS A 138 12.09 12.57 15.76
N ARG A 139 12.74 11.92 16.72
CA ARG A 139 12.39 11.95 18.13
C ARG A 139 13.26 13.02 18.79
N ASP A 140 12.82 14.28 18.73
CA ASP A 140 13.52 15.35 19.47
C ASP A 140 13.26 15.21 20.97
N GLU A 141 14.32 14.88 21.71
CA GLU A 141 14.39 14.99 23.16
C GLU A 141 14.40 16.48 23.56
N ALA A 142 13.23 17.05 23.85
CA ALA A 142 13.12 18.34 24.51
C ALA A 142 12.57 18.17 25.94
N GLU A 143 13.50 17.95 26.88
CA GLU A 143 13.24 18.15 28.31
C GLU A 143 12.94 19.63 28.62
N GLY A 144 11.80 19.87 29.26
CA GLY A 144 11.65 20.95 30.25
C GLY A 144 11.35 22.35 29.75
N MET A 145 10.11 22.61 29.33
CA MET A 145 9.45 23.90 29.57
C MET A 145 7.97 23.67 29.91
N GLU A 146 7.57 24.03 31.12
CA GLU A 146 6.16 24.23 31.49
C GLU A 146 5.58 25.35 30.61
N GLN A 147 4.92 24.99 29.51
CA GLN A 147 4.07 25.91 28.76
C GLN A 147 2.72 25.99 29.48
N GLU A 148 2.48 27.12 30.13
CA GLU A 148 1.16 27.50 30.64
C GLU A 148 0.16 27.51 29.48
N SER A 149 -0.77 26.55 29.51
CA SER A 149 -1.87 26.43 28.55
C SER A 149 -2.74 27.69 28.59
N HIS A 150 -2.76 28.45 27.50
CA HIS A 150 -3.80 29.45 27.26
C HIS A 150 -5.14 28.74 27.04
N VAL A 151 -5.93 28.59 28.11
CA VAL A 151 -7.28 28.02 28.04
C VAL A 151 -8.23 29.05 27.41
N SER A 152 -8.69 28.78 26.19
CA SER A 152 -9.80 29.50 25.56
C SER A 152 -11.08 29.22 26.35
N GLU A 153 -11.59 30.20 27.10
CA GLU A 153 -12.79 30.02 27.93
C GLU A 153 -14.04 29.68 27.08
N LEU A 154 -14.76 28.63 27.47
CA LEU A 154 -16.06 28.25 26.90
C LEU A 154 -17.10 29.35 27.16
N ILE A 155 -17.87 29.71 26.14
CA ILE A 155 -18.95 30.70 26.24
C ILE A 155 -20.26 29.97 26.46
N ILE A 156 -20.83 30.08 27.66
CA ILE A 156 -22.18 29.60 27.99
C ILE A 156 -23.03 30.82 28.36
N LYS A 157 -23.97 31.19 27.50
CA LYS A 157 -24.93 32.28 27.76
C LYS A 157 -26.34 31.71 27.82
N THR A 158 -27.10 32.06 28.83
CA THR A 158 -28.54 31.74 28.87
C THR A 158 -29.39 32.96 28.54
N LEU A 159 -30.62 32.75 28.07
CA LEU A 159 -31.54 33.84 27.78
C LEU A 159 -31.75 34.75 29.00
N SER A 160 -31.80 34.18 30.20
CA SER A 160 -31.90 34.92 31.46
C SER A 160 -30.70 35.83 31.71
N SER A 161 -29.47 35.36 31.42
CA SER A 161 -28.26 36.19 31.52
C SER A 161 -28.21 37.33 30.49
N LEU A 162 -28.71 37.10 29.27
CA LEU A 162 -28.76 38.14 28.23
C LEU A 162 -29.71 39.28 28.62
N HIS A 163 -30.92 38.95 29.09
CA HIS A 163 -31.87 39.96 29.53
C HIS A 163 -31.38 40.73 30.77
N GLN A 164 -30.67 40.10 31.71
CA GLN A 164 -30.04 40.82 32.84
C GLN A 164 -29.00 41.85 32.37
N THR A 165 -28.22 41.51 31.34
CA THR A 165 -27.21 42.40 30.76
C THR A 165 -27.84 43.58 29.99
N GLU A 166 -28.96 43.37 29.31
CA GLU A 166 -29.72 44.43 28.62
C GLU A 166 -30.48 45.35 29.59
N THR A 167 -30.93 44.81 30.74
CA THR A 167 -31.65 45.59 31.76
C THR A 167 -30.71 46.55 32.50
N GLU A 168 -29.44 46.17 32.76
CA GLU A 168 -28.42 47.07 33.31
C GLU A 168 -28.03 48.23 32.36
N ILE A 169 -28.23 48.07 31.05
CA ILE A 169 -28.00 49.13 30.05
C ILE A 169 -29.24 50.03 29.88
N SER A 170 -30.43 49.59 30.31
CA SER A 170 -31.70 50.32 30.13
C SER A 170 -32.29 50.96 31.40
N GLU A 171 -31.70 50.80 32.60
CA GLU A 171 -32.18 51.45 33.81
C GLU A 171 -31.70 52.91 33.97
N THR A 172 -32.35 53.80 33.21
CA THR A 172 -32.68 55.15 33.70
C THR A 172 -34.11 55.51 33.29
N LYS A 173 -35.12 54.99 34.02
CA LYS A 173 -36.24 55.79 34.59
C LYS A 173 -37.44 54.95 35.08
N VAL A 174 -37.81 55.32 36.31
CA VAL A 174 -39.15 55.38 36.93
C VAL A 174 -39.76 54.05 37.38
N ALA A 175 -39.77 53.91 38.71
CA ALA A 175 -40.59 53.01 39.49
C ALA A 175 -42.07 53.38 39.37
N ASP A 176 -42.92 52.37 39.22
CA ASP A 176 -44.30 52.44 39.68
C ASP A 176 -44.69 51.06 40.23
N GLU A 177 -45.23 51.07 41.45
CA GLU A 177 -45.68 49.89 42.19
C GLU A 177 -47.05 49.44 41.66
N SER A 178 -47.21 48.13 41.40
CA SER A 178 -48.54 47.52 41.49
C SER A 178 -48.47 46.06 41.90
N ASP A 179 -49.17 45.81 43.00
CA ASP A 179 -49.48 44.55 43.67
C ASP A 179 -50.26 43.58 42.75
N GLY A 180 -49.89 42.31 42.69
CA GLY A 180 -50.49 41.33 41.77
C GLY A 180 -50.14 39.88 42.08
N HIS A 181 -51.00 39.25 42.88
CA HIS A 181 -51.22 37.80 43.10
C HIS A 181 -50.18 36.82 42.53
N GLN A 182 -49.42 36.22 43.44
CA GLN A 182 -48.71 34.96 43.22
C GLN A 182 -49.72 33.83 43.01
N VAL A 183 -49.81 33.33 41.77
CA VAL A 183 -50.31 31.98 41.49
C VAL A 183 -49.09 31.06 41.53
N GLU A 184 -49.01 30.19 42.54
CA GLU A 184 -48.03 29.11 42.56
C GLU A 184 -48.25 28.20 41.35
N PRO A 185 -47.26 28.00 40.45
CA PRO A 185 -47.35 26.96 39.46
C PRO A 185 -47.08 25.63 40.15
N GLU A 186 -48.00 24.68 39.95
CA GLU A 186 -47.87 23.28 40.37
C GLU A 186 -46.48 22.76 40.00
N GLN A 187 -45.72 22.34 41.03
CA GLN A 187 -44.45 21.65 40.88
C GLN A 187 -44.70 20.32 40.17
N ASN A 188 -44.54 20.33 38.84
CA ASN A 188 -44.55 19.13 38.03
C ASN A 188 -43.27 18.33 38.34
N SER A 189 -43.37 17.41 39.29
CA SER A 189 -42.29 16.55 39.78
C SER A 189 -41.95 15.45 38.78
N GLY A 190 -41.44 15.83 37.61
CA GLY A 190 -40.73 14.91 36.73
C GLY A 190 -39.31 14.64 37.25
N PRO A 191 -38.70 13.50 36.90
CA PRO A 191 -37.31 13.20 37.25
C PRO A 191 -36.37 14.28 36.71
N SER A 192 -35.32 14.57 37.47
CA SER A 192 -34.27 15.52 37.06
C SER A 192 -33.40 14.94 35.93
N VAL A 193 -32.73 15.82 35.17
CA VAL A 193 -31.83 15.40 34.07
C VAL A 193 -30.72 14.48 34.58
N ASP A 194 -30.18 14.76 35.77
CA ASP A 194 -29.10 13.95 36.35
C ASP A 194 -29.59 12.57 36.82
N GLU A 195 -30.85 12.46 37.29
CA GLU A 195 -31.46 11.15 37.58
C GLU A 195 -31.62 10.31 36.30
N LEU A 196 -32.05 10.93 35.19
CA LEU A 196 -32.21 10.27 33.89
C LEU A 196 -30.87 9.87 33.25
N LEU A 197 -29.83 10.69 33.42
CA LEU A 197 -28.48 10.35 32.99
C LEU A 197 -27.85 9.26 33.85
N GLY A 198 -28.22 9.17 35.12
CA GLY A 198 -27.77 8.11 36.02
C GLY A 198 -28.37 6.74 35.73
N THR A 199 -29.54 6.68 35.10
CA THR A 199 -30.19 5.43 34.66
C THR A 199 -29.79 5.00 33.25
N LEU A 200 -29.37 5.94 32.39
CA LEU A 200 -28.98 5.66 31.01
C LEU A 200 -27.66 4.88 30.94
N SER A 201 -27.71 3.71 30.32
CA SER A 201 -26.54 2.89 30.00
C SER A 201 -25.64 3.59 28.95
N PRO A 202 -24.31 3.70 29.18
CA PRO A 202 -23.40 4.29 28.20
C PRO A 202 -23.42 3.59 26.84
N GLU A 203 -23.62 2.27 26.82
CA GLU A 203 -23.73 1.49 25.59
C GLU A 203 -24.98 1.87 24.79
N LEU A 204 -26.12 2.04 25.47
CA LEU A 204 -27.35 2.49 24.83
C LEU A 204 -27.22 3.92 24.31
N GLU A 205 -26.59 4.82 25.08
CA GLU A 205 -26.32 6.19 24.61
C GLU A 205 -25.62 6.15 23.24
N GLN A 206 -24.57 5.33 23.10
CA GLN A 206 -23.86 5.15 21.83
C GLN A 206 -24.67 4.45 20.75
N ASP A 207 -25.53 3.48 21.08
CA ASP A 207 -26.42 2.83 20.11
C ASP A 207 -27.42 3.82 19.48
N PHE A 208 -27.88 4.82 20.24
CA PHE A 208 -28.68 5.93 19.72
C PHE A 208 -27.87 6.87 18.81
N ILE A 209 -26.61 7.14 19.15
CA ILE A 209 -25.73 7.95 18.29
C ILE A 209 -25.47 7.22 16.96
N ALA A 210 -25.25 5.91 17.02
CA ALA A 210 -25.09 5.06 15.84
C ALA A 210 -26.36 5.02 14.97
N LEU A 211 -27.56 5.10 15.56
CA LEU A 211 -28.81 5.25 14.81
C LEU A 211 -28.84 6.57 14.01
N GLY A 212 -28.37 7.66 14.61
CA GLY A 212 -28.27 8.94 13.91
C GLY A 212 -27.28 8.91 12.75
N PHE A 213 -26.13 8.27 12.95
CA PHE A 213 -25.16 8.02 11.89
C PHE A 213 -25.78 7.18 10.76
N ALA A 214 -26.42 6.05 11.10
CA ALA A 214 -27.07 5.18 10.12
C ALA A 214 -28.14 5.91 9.31
N TYR A 215 -28.97 6.73 9.97
CA TYR A 215 -30.00 7.52 9.31
C TYR A 215 -29.40 8.47 8.25
N LEU A 216 -28.36 9.23 8.61
CA LEU A 216 -27.67 10.10 7.65
C LEU A 216 -27.09 9.29 6.48
N GLN A 217 -26.37 8.21 6.78
CA GLN A 217 -25.70 7.39 5.76
C GLN A 217 -26.71 6.76 4.79
N THR A 218 -27.85 6.28 5.28
CA THR A 218 -28.94 5.75 4.44
C THR A 218 -29.60 6.84 3.59
N GLU A 219 -29.82 8.04 4.14
CA GLU A 219 -30.35 9.18 3.38
C GLU A 219 -29.39 9.64 2.27
N LEU A 220 -28.08 9.70 2.54
CA LEU A 220 -27.10 10.05 1.52
C LEU A 220 -26.98 8.94 0.46
N LEU A 221 -26.95 7.67 0.89
CA LEU A 221 -26.85 6.53 -0.02
C LEU A 221 -28.06 6.44 -0.97
N SER A 222 -29.28 6.69 -0.47
CA SER A 222 -30.48 6.65 -1.30
C SER A 222 -30.41 7.69 -2.44
N ARG A 223 -29.89 8.89 -2.15
CA ARG A 223 -29.64 9.95 -3.14
C ARG A 223 -28.54 9.59 -4.13
N GLN A 224 -27.43 9.00 -3.67
CA GLN A 224 -26.36 8.50 -4.55
C GLN A 224 -26.84 7.41 -5.50
N MET A 225 -27.81 6.60 -5.06
CA MET A 225 -28.47 5.59 -5.89
C MET A 225 -29.61 6.16 -6.76
N HIS A 226 -29.83 7.48 -6.75
CA HIS A 226 -30.94 8.17 -7.44
C HIS A 226 -32.33 7.68 -7.04
N HIS A 227 -32.46 7.18 -5.81
CA HIS A 227 -33.70 6.71 -5.21
C HIS A 227 -34.08 7.63 -4.03
N PHE A 228 -35.01 8.55 -4.24
CA PHE A 228 -35.51 9.49 -3.23
C PHE A 228 -36.51 8.84 -2.24
N SER A 229 -36.26 7.60 -1.84
CA SER A 229 -37.11 6.91 -0.87
C SER A 229 -36.88 7.49 0.52
N SER A 230 -37.92 8.09 1.10
CA SER A 230 -37.93 8.53 2.49
C SER A 230 -38.33 7.38 3.40
N VAL A 231 -37.68 7.24 4.56
CA VAL A 231 -38.14 6.34 5.62
C VAL A 231 -39.57 6.71 6.06
N ASP A 232 -40.32 5.74 6.59
CA ASP A 232 -41.57 6.06 7.30
C ASP A 232 -41.26 6.84 8.57
N GLU A 233 -41.28 8.18 8.44
CA GLU A 233 -40.91 9.11 9.51
C GLU A 233 -41.77 8.92 10.77
N ILE A 234 -43.05 8.56 10.60
CA ILE A 234 -43.95 8.36 11.74
C ILE A 234 -43.56 7.09 12.49
N SER A 235 -43.35 5.99 11.77
CA SER A 235 -42.96 4.71 12.37
C SER A 235 -41.58 4.80 13.04
N LEU A 236 -40.60 5.42 12.36
CA LEU A 236 -39.26 5.60 12.91
C LEU A 236 -39.27 6.49 14.15
N ARG A 237 -40.00 7.62 14.11
CA ARG A 237 -40.12 8.54 15.25
C ARG A 237 -40.76 7.85 16.45
N LEU A 238 -41.87 7.14 16.24
CA LEU A 238 -42.55 6.43 17.34
C LEU A 238 -41.68 5.32 17.93
N ALA A 239 -40.93 4.59 17.11
CA ALA A 239 -40.00 3.56 17.58
C ALA A 239 -38.85 4.16 18.38
N ALA A 240 -38.18 5.18 17.85
CA ALA A 240 -37.05 5.84 18.50
C ALA A 240 -37.45 6.55 19.80
N SER A 241 -38.59 7.25 19.86
CA SER A 241 -39.06 7.89 21.10
C SER A 241 -39.43 6.89 22.19
N ARG A 242 -40.05 5.76 21.83
CA ARG A 242 -40.33 4.68 22.79
C ARG A 242 -39.04 4.05 23.30
N ALA A 243 -38.11 3.74 22.39
CA ALA A 243 -36.80 3.19 22.75
C ALA A 243 -36.06 4.12 23.71
N ALA A 244 -36.05 5.42 23.42
CA ALA A 244 -35.37 6.42 24.24
C ALA A 244 -36.03 6.57 25.61
N SER A 245 -37.36 6.53 25.68
CA SER A 245 -38.08 6.56 26.95
C SER A 245 -37.73 5.34 27.81
N SER A 246 -37.75 4.14 27.23
CA SER A 246 -37.32 2.91 27.91
C SER A 246 -35.86 2.96 28.37
N ALA A 247 -34.96 3.54 27.57
CA ALA A 247 -33.55 3.69 27.92
C ALA A 247 -33.37 4.61 29.15
N LEU A 248 -34.13 5.72 29.19
CA LEU A 248 -34.11 6.65 30.32
C LEU A 248 -34.80 6.08 31.57
N ASP A 249 -35.77 5.18 31.41
CA ASP A 249 -36.41 4.44 32.50
C ASP A 249 -35.52 3.28 33.03
N GLY A 250 -34.39 3.00 32.39
CA GLY A 250 -33.46 1.91 32.75
C GLY A 250 -33.89 0.52 32.25
N ASP A 251 -34.90 0.43 31.37
CA ASP A 251 -35.32 -0.82 30.72
C ASP A 251 -34.51 -1.04 29.43
N GLU A 252 -33.32 -1.62 29.57
CA GLU A 252 -32.42 -1.85 28.44
C GLU A 252 -33.01 -2.81 27.40
N THR A 253 -33.79 -3.80 27.81
CA THR A 253 -34.34 -4.80 26.89
C THR A 253 -35.38 -4.17 25.97
N ALA A 254 -36.30 -3.38 26.53
CA ALA A 254 -37.28 -2.65 25.74
C ALA A 254 -36.62 -1.60 24.85
N ALA A 255 -35.60 -0.90 25.35
CA ALA A 255 -34.82 0.06 24.57
C ALA A 255 -34.15 -0.58 23.35
N ARG A 256 -33.45 -1.71 23.53
CA ARG A 256 -32.79 -2.45 22.44
C ARG A 256 -33.79 -2.98 21.41
N ASN A 257 -34.94 -3.49 21.85
CA ASN A 257 -35.99 -3.92 20.93
C ASN A 257 -36.55 -2.75 20.10
N GLY A 258 -36.72 -1.58 20.71
CA GLY A 258 -37.13 -0.38 20.02
C GLY A 258 -36.08 0.13 19.01
N LEU A 259 -34.79 0.11 19.38
CA LEU A 259 -33.68 0.42 18.47
C LEU A 259 -33.60 -0.58 17.31
N ASN A 260 -33.75 -1.88 17.58
CA ASN A 260 -33.79 -2.90 16.52
C ASN A 260 -34.86 -2.57 15.47
N ARG A 261 -36.06 -2.17 15.93
CA ARG A 261 -37.12 -1.75 15.01
C ARG A 261 -36.73 -0.52 14.19
N CYS A 262 -35.97 0.42 14.75
CA CYS A 262 -35.47 1.57 14.02
C CYS A 262 -34.50 1.15 12.91
N PHE A 263 -33.54 0.27 13.21
CA PHE A 263 -32.58 -0.23 12.22
C PHE A 263 -33.24 -1.11 11.15
N GLU A 264 -34.23 -1.93 11.49
CA GLU A 264 -35.05 -2.66 10.52
C GLU A 264 -35.75 -1.72 9.52
N LEU A 265 -36.30 -0.60 9.99
CA LEU A 265 -36.92 0.39 9.11
C LEU A 265 -35.91 1.05 8.15
N LEU A 266 -34.68 1.28 8.59
CA LEU A 266 -33.61 1.78 7.72
C LEU A 266 -33.15 0.72 6.72
N LEU A 267 -33.08 -0.55 7.14
CA LEU A 267 -32.80 -1.67 6.25
C LEU A 267 -33.89 -1.80 5.17
N ASP A 268 -35.17 -1.72 5.55
CA ASP A 268 -36.30 -1.76 4.61
C ASP A 268 -36.13 -0.69 3.51
N VAL A 269 -35.71 0.53 3.88
CA VAL A 269 -35.42 1.60 2.90
C VAL A 269 -34.28 1.24 1.97
N ARG A 270 -33.18 0.69 2.51
CA ARG A 270 -32.02 0.27 1.73
C ARG A 270 -32.39 -0.85 0.75
N GLU A 271 -33.23 -1.79 1.16
CA GLU A 271 -33.69 -2.90 0.30
C GLU A 271 -34.61 -2.46 -0.85
N ILE A 272 -35.26 -1.29 -0.76
CA ILE A 272 -36.07 -0.73 -1.87
C ILE A 272 -35.21 -0.47 -3.10
N PHE A 273 -34.02 0.10 -2.92
CA PHE A 273 -33.14 0.46 -4.04
C PHE A 273 -32.00 -0.54 -4.27
N TYR A 274 -31.63 -1.33 -3.26
CA TYR A 274 -30.64 -2.39 -3.40
C TYR A 274 -31.00 -3.57 -2.48
N PRO A 275 -31.68 -4.62 -2.97
CA PRO A 275 -32.18 -5.73 -2.14
C PRO A 275 -31.14 -6.84 -1.89
N VAL A 276 -29.94 -6.73 -2.45
CA VAL A 276 -28.88 -7.77 -2.34
C VAL A 276 -27.96 -7.46 -1.16
N GLU A 277 -27.36 -8.46 -0.52
CA GLU A 277 -26.38 -8.21 0.55
C GLU A 277 -25.24 -7.29 0.08
N SER A 278 -24.80 -6.39 0.97
CA SER A 278 -23.55 -5.65 0.82
C SER A 278 -22.62 -6.02 1.95
N TYR A 279 -21.32 -6.03 1.68
CA TYR A 279 -20.31 -6.52 2.60
C TYR A 279 -19.39 -5.41 3.09
N LEU A 280 -18.97 -5.50 4.33
CA LEU A 280 -17.96 -4.65 4.93
C LEU A 280 -16.76 -5.52 5.31
N VAL A 281 -15.57 -5.04 5.01
CA VAL A 281 -14.31 -5.72 5.35
C VAL A 281 -13.51 -4.82 6.28
N ASP A 282 -13.34 -5.24 7.54
CA ASP A 282 -12.36 -4.64 8.45
C ASP A 282 -10.98 -5.23 8.14
N LEU A 283 -10.15 -4.44 7.44
CA LEU A 283 -8.77 -4.75 7.10
C LEU A 283 -7.83 -4.14 8.14
N CYS A 284 -7.37 -4.96 9.07
CA CYS A 284 -6.45 -4.55 10.13
C CYS A 284 -5.00 -4.71 9.67
N LEU A 285 -4.29 -3.58 9.50
CA LEU A 285 -2.87 -3.52 9.17
C LEU A 285 -2.07 -3.81 10.43
N LEU A 286 -1.68 -5.06 10.63
CA LEU A 286 -1.03 -5.50 11.87
C LEU A 286 0.47 -5.24 11.81
N THR A 287 1.02 -4.63 12.87
CA THR A 287 2.45 -4.41 13.05
C THR A 287 3.00 -5.24 14.22
N PRO A 288 4.32 -5.48 14.31
CA PRO A 288 4.94 -6.18 15.43
C PRO A 288 4.76 -5.50 16.79
N GLU A 289 4.61 -4.17 16.80
CA GLU A 289 4.47 -3.33 18.00
C GLU A 289 3.04 -3.33 18.57
N ALA A 290 2.10 -3.96 17.87
CA ALA A 290 0.69 -3.93 18.23
C ALA A 290 0.45 -4.38 19.68
N ALA A 291 -0.31 -3.58 20.44
CA ALA A 291 -0.53 -3.83 21.85
C ALA A 291 -1.27 -5.17 22.08
N PRO A 292 -0.72 -6.13 22.87
CA PRO A 292 -1.32 -7.44 23.07
C PRO A 292 -2.77 -7.39 23.60
N ASP A 293 -3.04 -6.43 24.50
CA ASP A 293 -4.38 -6.24 25.05
C ASP A 293 -5.41 -5.82 23.99
N GLN A 294 -5.03 -5.01 22.99
CA GLN A 294 -5.92 -4.63 21.89
C GLN A 294 -6.20 -5.83 20.99
N LEU A 295 -5.18 -6.62 20.66
CA LEU A 295 -5.35 -7.84 19.87
C LEU A 295 -6.21 -8.88 20.59
N GLN A 296 -6.08 -9.00 21.91
CA GLN A 296 -6.92 -9.85 22.74
C GLN A 296 -8.38 -9.38 22.67
N GLN A 297 -8.63 -8.08 22.82
CA GLN A 297 -9.98 -7.50 22.69
C GLN A 297 -10.59 -7.76 21.32
N ILE A 298 -9.80 -7.66 20.24
CA ILE A 298 -10.25 -8.00 18.89
C ILE A 298 -10.62 -9.49 18.79
N CYS A 299 -9.80 -10.40 19.31
CA CYS A 299 -10.08 -11.83 19.31
C CYS A 299 -11.33 -12.18 20.12
N ASP A 300 -11.50 -11.56 21.28
CA ASP A 300 -12.66 -11.77 22.14
C ASP A 300 -13.92 -11.29 21.46
N ARG A 301 -13.91 -10.07 20.90
CA ARG A 301 -15.02 -9.52 20.11
C ARG A 301 -15.37 -10.39 18.91
N ALA A 302 -14.38 -10.88 18.15
CA ALA A 302 -14.61 -11.76 17.01
C ALA A 302 -15.26 -13.10 17.42
N ARG A 303 -14.98 -13.60 18.63
CA ARG A 303 -15.51 -14.87 19.14
C ARG A 303 -16.77 -14.74 19.97
N GLN A 304 -17.20 -13.52 20.29
CA GLN A 304 -18.44 -13.30 21.03
C GLN A 304 -19.57 -14.10 20.36
N LYS A 305 -20.19 -14.94 21.17
CA LYS A 305 -21.39 -15.65 20.75
C LYS A 305 -22.57 -14.72 20.98
N PRO A 306 -23.54 -14.69 20.04
CA PRO A 306 -24.79 -14.00 20.28
C PRO A 306 -25.42 -14.51 21.59
N GLU A 307 -25.71 -13.61 22.53
CA GLU A 307 -26.37 -13.99 23.79
C GLU A 307 -27.82 -14.43 23.50
N PRO A 308 -28.22 -15.66 23.85
CA PRO A 308 -29.58 -16.13 23.59
C PRO A 308 -30.60 -15.29 24.38
N VAL A 309 -31.72 -14.95 23.75
CA VAL A 309 -32.84 -14.26 24.42
C VAL A 309 -33.38 -15.13 25.56
N ALA A 310 -33.69 -14.49 26.71
CA ALA A 310 -34.18 -15.17 27.92
C ALA A 310 -35.46 -16.02 27.72
N ASP A 311 -36.20 -15.78 26.62
CA ASP A 311 -37.49 -16.41 26.32
C ASP A 311 -37.39 -17.71 25.48
N GLY A 312 -36.19 -18.25 25.26
CA GLY A 312 -36.01 -19.58 24.65
C GLY A 312 -36.09 -19.62 23.12
N GLU A 313 -36.08 -18.47 22.44
CA GLU A 313 -35.80 -18.38 21.00
C GLU A 313 -34.29 -18.31 20.75
N GLU A 314 -33.78 -19.01 19.73
CA GLU A 314 -32.34 -19.06 19.36
C GLU A 314 -31.78 -17.73 18.79
N LYS A 315 -32.55 -16.63 18.79
CA LYS A 315 -32.08 -15.34 18.26
C LYS A 315 -31.32 -14.55 19.34
N PRO A 316 -30.22 -13.86 18.99
CA PRO A 316 -29.56 -12.93 19.91
C PRO A 316 -30.46 -11.79 20.36
N ALA A 317 -30.22 -11.28 21.56
CA ALA A 317 -30.72 -9.96 21.94
C ALA A 317 -30.11 -8.88 21.01
N PRO A 318 -30.91 -7.96 20.42
CA PRO A 318 -30.40 -6.95 19.50
C PRO A 318 -29.35 -6.03 20.14
N GLY A 319 -28.26 -5.73 19.43
CA GLY A 319 -27.19 -4.84 19.91
C GLY A 319 -26.23 -5.42 20.96
N LEU A 320 -26.40 -6.67 21.42
CA LEU A 320 -25.48 -7.33 22.38
C LEU A 320 -24.75 -8.55 21.79
N GLY A 321 -23.45 -8.67 22.12
CA GLY A 321 -22.68 -9.91 21.90
C GLY A 321 -22.42 -10.26 20.42
N PHE A 322 -22.22 -9.26 19.56
CA PHE A 322 -22.03 -9.48 18.13
C PHE A 322 -20.57 -9.78 17.79
N ALA A 323 -20.39 -10.90 17.09
CA ALA A 323 -19.12 -11.26 16.50
C ALA A 323 -18.74 -10.24 15.43
N HIS A 324 -17.61 -9.58 15.61
CA HIS A 324 -17.03 -8.68 14.61
C HIS A 324 -15.85 -9.35 13.91
N PRO A 325 -16.00 -9.85 12.68
CA PRO A 325 -14.88 -10.45 11.96
C PRO A 325 -13.85 -9.40 11.54
N VAL A 326 -12.58 -9.76 11.65
CA VAL A 326 -11.44 -8.90 11.30
C VAL A 326 -10.49 -9.67 10.39
N ASN A 327 -9.93 -8.98 9.40
CA ASN A 327 -8.98 -9.53 8.45
C ASN A 327 -7.63 -8.87 8.65
N PHE A 328 -6.63 -9.63 9.13
CA PHE A 328 -5.30 -9.11 9.40
C PHE A 328 -4.42 -9.14 8.14
N MET A 329 -3.63 -8.09 7.94
CA MET A 329 -2.55 -8.04 6.96
C MET A 329 -1.21 -7.90 7.68
N ILE A 330 -0.35 -8.90 7.53
CA ILE A 330 1.00 -8.96 8.11
C ILE A 330 1.89 -9.85 7.23
N ASN A 331 3.15 -9.51 7.01
CA ASN A 331 4.09 -10.39 6.30
C ASN A 331 4.73 -11.42 7.25
N GLY A 332 5.48 -12.39 6.72
CA GLY A 332 6.09 -13.43 7.54
C GLY A 332 7.13 -12.89 8.53
N ALA A 333 7.97 -11.94 8.14
CA ALA A 333 9.02 -11.38 8.99
C ALA A 333 8.42 -10.65 10.21
N GLU A 334 7.45 -9.78 9.98
CA GLU A 334 6.73 -9.08 11.04
C GLU A 334 5.97 -10.04 11.97
N LEU A 335 5.42 -11.13 11.43
CA LEU A 335 4.79 -12.16 12.26
C LEU A 335 5.81 -12.88 13.17
N GLN A 336 7.05 -13.08 12.71
CA GLN A 336 8.12 -13.62 13.55
C GLN A 336 8.48 -12.65 14.68
N GLU A 337 8.58 -11.36 14.37
CA GLU A 337 8.85 -10.31 15.36
C GLU A 337 7.73 -10.24 16.40
N LEU A 338 6.47 -10.24 15.96
CA LEU A 338 5.30 -10.29 16.84
C LEU A 338 5.30 -11.53 17.74
N ALA A 339 5.63 -12.71 17.19
CA ALA A 339 5.69 -13.96 17.95
C ALA A 339 6.87 -13.99 18.95
N ALA A 340 8.01 -13.37 18.59
CA ALA A 340 9.16 -13.23 19.46
C ALA A 340 8.86 -12.28 20.62
N ALA A 341 8.14 -11.19 20.37
CA ALA A 341 7.69 -10.25 21.39
C ALA A 341 6.58 -10.85 22.28
N ASN A 342 5.59 -11.50 21.68
CA ASN A 342 4.37 -11.98 22.35
C ASN A 342 3.86 -13.30 21.75
N GLY A 343 4.41 -14.44 22.17
CA GLY A 343 3.97 -15.77 21.68
C GLY A 343 2.55 -16.16 22.12
N GLU A 344 2.07 -15.65 23.25
CA GLU A 344 0.73 -15.94 23.78
C GLU A 344 -0.36 -15.33 22.90
N ILE A 345 -0.21 -14.08 22.45
CA ILE A 345 -1.20 -13.45 21.56
C ILE A 345 -1.24 -14.12 20.19
N CYS A 346 -0.11 -14.60 19.68
CA CYS A 346 -0.08 -15.39 18.44
C CYS A 346 -0.87 -16.71 18.59
N SER A 347 -0.80 -17.34 19.76
CA SER A 347 -1.60 -18.53 20.06
C SER A 347 -3.10 -18.21 20.07
N GLU A 348 -3.47 -17.03 20.55
CA GLU A 348 -4.85 -16.58 20.56
C GLU A 348 -5.39 -16.24 19.16
N LEU A 349 -4.59 -15.55 18.35
CA LEU A 349 -4.87 -15.31 16.93
C LEU A 349 -5.04 -16.65 16.19
N ALA A 350 -4.16 -17.62 16.43
CA ALA A 350 -4.26 -18.95 15.83
C ALA A 350 -5.57 -19.66 16.22
N ALA A 351 -5.94 -19.63 17.50
CA ALA A 351 -7.18 -20.23 18.00
C ALA A 351 -8.43 -19.57 17.40
N THR A 352 -8.43 -18.24 17.31
CA THR A 352 -9.52 -17.44 16.75
C THR A 352 -9.66 -17.63 15.24
N TRP A 353 -8.54 -17.69 14.52
CA TRP A 353 -8.55 -17.95 13.09
C TRP A 353 -9.00 -19.38 12.80
N LYS A 354 -8.66 -20.37 13.65
CA LYS A 354 -9.09 -21.77 13.49
C LYS A 354 -10.61 -21.94 13.51
N VAL A 355 -11.33 -21.12 14.27
CA VAL A 355 -12.81 -21.11 14.30
C VAL A 355 -13.44 -20.23 13.21
N GLY A 356 -12.63 -19.61 12.34
CA GLY A 356 -13.09 -18.83 11.19
C GLY A 356 -13.68 -17.46 11.54
N LYS A 357 -13.31 -16.90 12.70
CA LYS A 357 -13.83 -15.61 13.19
C LYS A 357 -12.98 -14.41 12.82
N ILE A 358 -11.70 -14.65 12.51
CA ILE A 358 -10.80 -13.69 11.87
C ILE A 358 -10.22 -14.35 10.63
N ASP A 359 -9.54 -13.58 9.79
CA ASP A 359 -8.75 -14.12 8.68
C ASP A 359 -7.40 -13.43 8.54
N PHE A 360 -6.51 -14.01 7.76
CA PHE A 360 -5.23 -13.40 7.41
C PHE A 360 -5.09 -13.32 5.89
N CYS A 361 -4.63 -12.17 5.43
CA CYS A 361 -4.17 -11.96 4.06
C CYS A 361 -2.67 -11.68 4.09
N SER A 362 -1.91 -12.49 3.37
CA SER A 362 -0.44 -12.40 3.31
C SER A 362 0.10 -13.27 2.19
N GLY A 363 1.35 -13.05 1.81
CA GLY A 363 2.01 -13.75 0.73
C GLY A 363 3.34 -14.34 1.14
N GLU A 364 4.25 -13.42 1.39
CA GLU A 364 5.67 -13.65 1.35
C GLU A 364 6.28 -13.48 2.76
N GLN A 365 7.53 -13.93 2.94
CA GLN A 365 8.26 -13.61 4.16
C GLN A 365 8.46 -12.10 4.30
N SER A 366 8.73 -11.40 3.20
CA SER A 366 8.89 -9.94 3.17
C SER A 366 8.43 -9.37 1.83
N ASP A 367 7.98 -8.12 1.81
CA ASP A 367 7.48 -7.42 0.61
C ASP A 367 8.63 -6.98 -0.34
N ARG A 368 9.36 -7.97 -0.88
CA ARG A 368 10.52 -7.71 -1.75
C ARG A 368 10.11 -7.20 -3.15
N PRO A 369 11.01 -6.51 -3.88
CA PRO A 369 10.81 -6.13 -5.27
C PRO A 369 10.76 -7.35 -6.22
N SER A 370 9.65 -8.08 -6.23
CA SER A 370 9.51 -9.37 -6.93
C SER A 370 9.77 -9.31 -8.44
N LEU A 371 9.48 -8.16 -9.08
CA LEU A 371 9.76 -7.92 -10.51
C LEU A 371 11.26 -7.76 -10.83
N LEU A 372 12.08 -7.41 -9.84
CA LEU A 372 13.52 -7.21 -9.97
C LEU A 372 14.32 -8.37 -9.37
N ALA A 373 13.64 -9.43 -8.91
CA ALA A 373 14.26 -10.59 -8.28
C ALA A 373 14.25 -11.81 -9.22
N PRO A 374 15.24 -12.73 -9.09
CA PRO A 374 15.17 -14.06 -9.69
C PRO A 374 13.88 -14.78 -9.25
N ILE A 375 13.29 -15.60 -10.14
CA ILE A 375 12.05 -16.31 -9.83
C ILE A 375 12.24 -17.31 -8.68
N GLU A 376 13.43 -17.90 -8.58
CA GLU A 376 13.82 -18.77 -7.48
C GLU A 376 13.77 -18.04 -6.13
N SER A 377 14.23 -16.79 -6.08
CA SER A 377 14.17 -15.94 -4.89
C SER A 377 12.75 -15.57 -4.52
N VAL A 378 11.89 -15.29 -5.50
CA VAL A 378 10.44 -15.07 -5.27
C VAL A 378 9.81 -16.32 -4.66
N ILE A 379 10.06 -17.50 -5.25
CA ILE A 379 9.56 -18.79 -4.75
C ILE A 379 10.09 -19.06 -3.33
N TRP A 380 11.37 -18.79 -3.06
CA TRP A 380 11.96 -18.94 -1.74
C TRP A 380 11.25 -18.06 -0.70
N ASN A 381 10.99 -16.80 -1.04
CA ASN A 381 10.32 -15.82 -0.18
C ASN A 381 8.88 -16.26 0.18
N PHE A 382 8.12 -16.79 -0.80
CA PHE A 382 6.81 -17.41 -0.55
C PHE A 382 6.91 -18.63 0.37
N ASN A 383 7.83 -19.56 0.07
CA ASN A 383 7.98 -20.78 0.84
C ASN A 383 8.40 -20.51 2.29
N LEU A 384 9.27 -19.52 2.52
CA LEU A 384 9.66 -19.11 3.86
C LEU A 384 8.48 -18.48 4.61
N GLY A 385 7.75 -17.55 3.96
CA GLY A 385 6.54 -16.95 4.56
C GLY A 385 5.50 -18.01 4.93
N HIS A 386 5.26 -18.98 4.06
CA HIS A 386 4.35 -20.11 4.33
C HIS A 386 4.78 -20.94 5.54
N LYS A 387 6.08 -21.29 5.63
CA LYS A 387 6.63 -22.03 6.78
C LYS A 387 6.45 -21.24 8.07
N THR A 388 6.71 -19.95 8.04
CA THR A 388 6.55 -19.03 9.17
C THR A 388 5.11 -19.00 9.69
N PHE A 389 4.14 -18.81 8.78
CA PHE A 389 2.72 -18.82 9.14
C PHE A 389 2.27 -20.17 9.69
N GLU A 390 2.70 -21.28 9.09
CA GLU A 390 2.41 -22.62 9.61
C GLU A 390 3.01 -22.85 11.00
N SER A 391 4.23 -22.39 11.24
CA SER A 391 4.90 -22.60 12.53
C SER A 391 4.28 -21.77 13.66
N ILE A 392 3.84 -20.54 13.37
CA ILE A 392 3.35 -19.60 14.39
C ILE A 392 1.83 -19.71 14.57
N LEU A 393 1.08 -19.72 13.47
CA LEU A 393 -0.40 -19.68 13.48
C LEU A 393 -1.05 -21.04 13.16
N GLY A 394 -0.26 -22.07 12.83
CA GLY A 394 -0.74 -23.43 12.57
C GLY A 394 -1.41 -23.63 11.22
N LYS A 395 -1.48 -22.60 10.36
CA LYS A 395 -2.00 -22.67 8.99
C LYS A 395 -1.51 -21.52 8.10
N ARG A 396 -1.66 -21.71 6.79
CA ARG A 396 -1.32 -20.71 5.77
C ARG A 396 -2.51 -19.80 5.42
N PRO A 397 -2.26 -18.52 5.12
CA PRO A 397 -3.24 -17.62 4.51
C PRO A 397 -3.73 -18.17 3.16
N ARG A 398 -5.00 -17.93 2.85
CA ARG A 398 -5.60 -18.29 1.54
C ARG A 398 -5.84 -17.11 0.63
N MET A 399 -5.83 -15.91 1.21
CA MET A 399 -5.84 -14.63 0.50
C MET A 399 -4.41 -14.12 0.42
N TRP A 400 -3.92 -13.90 -0.80
CA TRP A 400 -2.64 -13.24 -1.00
C TRP A 400 -2.79 -11.72 -0.85
N ALA A 401 -1.83 -11.10 -0.20
CA ALA A 401 -1.75 -9.66 -0.03
C ALA A 401 -0.31 -9.24 0.24
N ARG A 402 0.00 -7.99 -0.06
CA ARG A 402 1.22 -7.28 0.31
C ARG A 402 0.92 -5.79 0.44
N ARG A 403 1.70 -5.07 1.24
CA ARG A 403 1.56 -3.61 1.37
C ARG A 403 2.26 -2.92 0.20
N ARG A 404 3.44 -3.40 -0.18
CA ARG A 404 4.25 -2.81 -1.27
C ARG A 404 3.85 -3.28 -2.66
N PHE A 405 4.25 -2.56 -3.68
CA PHE A 405 4.03 -2.95 -5.07
C PHE A 405 4.73 -4.27 -5.41
N GLY A 406 4.00 -5.20 -6.03
CA GLY A 406 4.56 -6.50 -6.45
C GLY A 406 3.77 -7.20 -7.56
N PHE A 407 3.02 -6.45 -8.37
CA PHE A 407 2.13 -7.01 -9.38
C PHE A 407 2.88 -7.40 -10.66
N SER A 408 2.48 -8.54 -11.23
CA SER A 408 2.98 -9.00 -12.52
C SER A 408 1.95 -9.88 -13.21
N THR A 409 2.07 -10.04 -14.53
CA THR A 409 1.21 -10.97 -15.27
C THR A 409 1.48 -12.44 -14.94
N LEU A 410 2.57 -12.76 -14.23
CA LEU A 410 2.90 -14.12 -13.79
C LEU A 410 2.26 -14.47 -12.44
N LEU A 411 1.81 -13.48 -11.68
CA LEU A 411 1.40 -13.67 -10.31
C LEU A 411 0.17 -14.58 -10.16
N PRO A 412 -0.90 -14.49 -10.97
CA PRO A 412 -2.03 -15.43 -10.88
C PRO A 412 -1.62 -16.90 -10.95
N MET A 413 -0.69 -17.25 -11.86
CA MET A 413 -0.13 -18.60 -11.97
C MET A 413 0.65 -18.99 -10.71
N LEU A 414 1.51 -18.10 -10.21
CA LEU A 414 2.31 -18.36 -9.01
C LEU A 414 1.40 -18.57 -7.79
N LEU A 415 0.44 -17.68 -7.58
CA LEU A 415 -0.52 -17.76 -6.47
C LEU A 415 -1.32 -19.05 -6.49
N ASN A 416 -1.80 -19.47 -7.66
CA ASN A 416 -2.51 -20.75 -7.81
C ASN A 416 -1.61 -21.95 -7.45
N ARG A 417 -0.35 -21.97 -7.94
CA ARG A 417 0.62 -23.03 -7.57
C ARG A 417 0.99 -23.02 -6.09
N MET A 418 1.00 -21.84 -5.48
CA MET A 418 1.20 -21.64 -4.04
C MET A 418 -0.08 -21.89 -3.22
N GLN A 419 -1.16 -22.37 -3.86
CA GLN A 419 -2.44 -22.74 -3.24
C GLN A 419 -3.24 -21.59 -2.62
N TYR A 420 -3.02 -20.36 -3.07
CA TYR A 420 -3.92 -19.24 -2.77
C TYR A 420 -5.24 -19.40 -3.52
N GLN A 421 -6.33 -18.96 -2.88
CA GLN A 421 -7.68 -18.98 -3.43
C GLN A 421 -8.09 -17.61 -3.95
N SER A 422 -7.57 -16.56 -3.32
CA SER A 422 -7.88 -15.17 -3.65
C SER A 422 -6.66 -14.26 -3.49
N ALA A 423 -6.75 -13.05 -4.04
CA ALA A 423 -5.68 -12.06 -4.00
C ALA A 423 -6.21 -10.63 -3.82
N LEU A 424 -5.45 -9.77 -3.14
CA LEU A 424 -5.61 -8.32 -3.24
C LEU A 424 -4.82 -7.81 -4.45
N HIS A 425 -5.47 -7.03 -5.30
CA HIS A 425 -4.93 -6.40 -6.50
C HIS A 425 -5.03 -4.88 -6.35
N PHE A 426 -4.41 -4.37 -5.29
CA PHE A 426 -4.11 -2.95 -5.09
C PHE A 426 -2.88 -2.88 -4.19
N ALA A 427 -2.04 -1.88 -4.38
CA ALA A 427 -0.94 -1.62 -3.47
C ALA A 427 -1.34 -0.54 -2.47
N LEU A 428 -0.78 -0.61 -1.25
CA LEU A 428 -0.90 0.46 -0.26
C LEU A 428 0.25 1.47 -0.38
N ASP A 429 1.18 1.25 -1.30
CA ASP A 429 2.23 2.19 -1.70
C ASP A 429 2.04 2.67 -3.14
N ASP A 430 3.08 3.27 -3.70
CA ASP A 430 3.10 3.82 -5.05
C ASP A 430 3.22 2.74 -6.14
N GLY A 431 3.10 3.14 -7.40
CA GLY A 431 3.26 2.31 -8.58
C GLY A 431 2.07 2.39 -9.52
N LEU A 432 2.29 2.01 -10.77
CA LEU A 432 1.22 1.96 -11.76
C LEU A 432 0.67 0.55 -11.85
N TYR A 433 -0.64 0.44 -11.68
CA TYR A 433 -1.43 -0.77 -11.87
C TYR A 433 -2.82 -0.38 -12.40
N PRO A 434 -3.55 -1.31 -13.03
CA PRO A 434 -4.93 -1.07 -13.44
C PRO A 434 -5.81 -0.65 -12.25
N ASP A 435 -6.51 0.47 -12.38
CA ASP A 435 -7.26 1.15 -11.33
C ASP A 435 -8.78 0.85 -11.37
N GLU A 436 -9.22 -0.11 -12.18
CA GLU A 436 -10.60 -0.58 -12.16
C GLU A 436 -10.90 -1.27 -10.82
N GLU A 437 -11.68 -0.60 -9.96
CA GLU A 437 -12.07 -1.10 -8.65
C GLU A 437 -13.20 -2.14 -8.74
N HIS A 438 -12.95 -3.31 -8.18
CA HIS A 438 -13.95 -4.37 -8.01
C HIS A 438 -13.82 -5.00 -6.64
N THR A 439 -14.94 -5.13 -5.92
CA THR A 439 -14.97 -5.91 -4.66
C THR A 439 -14.59 -7.37 -4.93
N ARG A 440 -15.03 -7.91 -6.08
CA ARG A 440 -14.67 -9.25 -6.54
C ARG A 440 -14.60 -9.30 -8.07
N PHE A 441 -13.48 -9.77 -8.59
CA PHE A 441 -13.27 -10.05 -10.00
C PHE A 441 -12.35 -11.26 -10.18
N ARG A 442 -12.21 -11.74 -11.41
CA ARG A 442 -11.31 -12.83 -11.77
C ARG A 442 -10.09 -12.25 -12.47
N TRP A 443 -8.94 -12.32 -11.82
CA TRP A 443 -7.66 -11.83 -12.33
C TRP A 443 -6.95 -12.94 -13.13
N GLU A 444 -6.81 -12.74 -14.44
CA GLU A 444 -6.16 -13.69 -15.35
C GLU A 444 -4.69 -13.32 -15.61
N GLY A 445 -3.81 -14.32 -15.47
CA GLY A 445 -2.38 -14.23 -15.76
C GLY A 445 -2.04 -14.43 -17.24
N ALA A 446 -0.77 -14.26 -17.59
CA ALA A 446 -0.29 -14.40 -18.97
C ALA A 446 -0.49 -15.82 -19.55
N ASP A 447 -0.58 -16.84 -18.70
CA ASP A 447 -0.79 -18.25 -19.03
C ASP A 447 -2.28 -18.67 -19.06
N ASN A 448 -3.19 -17.71 -18.89
CA ASN A 448 -4.63 -17.90 -18.70
C ASN A 448 -5.01 -18.60 -17.38
N THR A 449 -4.08 -18.74 -16.42
CA THR A 449 -4.45 -19.11 -15.05
C THR A 449 -5.16 -17.93 -14.41
N SER A 450 -6.30 -18.19 -13.78
CA SER A 450 -7.09 -17.17 -13.11
C SER A 450 -7.15 -17.39 -11.60
N ILE A 451 -7.21 -16.30 -10.83
CA ILE A 451 -7.49 -16.30 -9.40
C ILE A 451 -8.60 -15.29 -9.10
N GLU A 452 -9.44 -15.55 -8.10
CA GLU A 452 -10.37 -14.52 -7.62
C GLU A 452 -9.58 -13.40 -6.95
N ALA A 453 -9.99 -12.16 -7.14
CA ALA A 453 -9.27 -11.01 -6.62
C ALA A 453 -10.19 -9.87 -6.22
N CYS A 454 -9.68 -8.97 -5.39
CA CYS A 454 -10.29 -7.70 -5.04
C CYS A 454 -9.33 -6.57 -5.41
N SER A 455 -9.79 -5.59 -6.20
CA SER A 455 -9.03 -4.38 -6.56
C SER A 455 -9.61 -3.11 -5.95
N ARG A 456 -10.68 -3.23 -5.16
CA ARG A 456 -11.30 -2.08 -4.49
C ARG A 456 -10.35 -1.50 -3.46
N ILE A 457 -10.07 -0.21 -3.57
CA ILE A 457 -9.10 0.49 -2.71
C ILE A 457 -9.74 0.69 -1.33
N PRO A 458 -9.05 0.34 -0.23
CA PRO A 458 -9.57 0.56 1.11
C PRO A 458 -9.76 2.04 1.43
N MET A 459 -10.82 2.34 2.17
CA MET A 459 -11.02 3.63 2.84
C MET A 459 -10.28 3.61 4.17
N ALA A 460 -9.67 4.73 4.55
CA ALA A 460 -9.01 4.86 5.84
C ALA A 460 -10.07 4.99 6.95
N ALA A 461 -10.06 4.08 7.93
CA ALA A 461 -11.08 4.02 8.98
C ALA A 461 -10.75 4.91 10.19
N ASP A 462 -9.61 5.58 10.17
CA ASP A 462 -9.15 6.62 11.10
C ASP A 462 -9.63 8.03 10.72
N SER A 463 -10.17 8.22 9.51
CA SER A 463 -10.57 9.54 9.00
C SER A 463 -12.09 9.75 8.92
N ALA A 464 -12.57 10.82 9.54
CA ALA A 464 -13.90 11.38 9.40
C ALA A 464 -14.25 11.68 7.94
N SER A 465 -13.29 12.25 7.20
CA SER A 465 -13.48 12.57 5.78
C SER A 465 -13.78 11.31 4.95
N SER A 466 -13.18 10.17 5.30
CA SER A 466 -13.53 8.88 4.70
C SER A 466 -14.99 8.51 4.98
N PHE A 467 -15.47 8.63 6.22
CA PHE A 467 -16.85 8.28 6.56
C PHE A 467 -17.90 9.23 5.98
N LEU A 468 -17.55 10.48 5.64
CA LEU A 468 -18.41 11.34 4.82
C LEU A 468 -18.58 10.78 3.40
N LYS A 469 -17.52 10.21 2.83
CA LYS A 469 -17.50 9.59 1.49
C LYS A 469 -18.05 8.17 1.47
N PHE A 470 -18.38 7.59 2.62
CA PHE A 470 -18.87 6.22 2.73
C PHE A 470 -20.11 5.92 1.85
N PRO A 471 -21.16 6.77 1.79
CA PRO A 471 -22.31 6.52 0.93
C PRO A 471 -21.96 6.51 -0.56
N GLN A 472 -21.03 7.38 -0.96
CA GLN A 472 -20.53 7.42 -2.34
C GLN A 472 -19.80 6.11 -2.67
N ARG A 473 -18.85 5.69 -1.82
CA ARG A 473 -18.06 4.46 -2.03
C ARG A 473 -18.93 3.21 -2.05
N LEU A 474 -19.91 3.11 -1.15
CA LEU A 474 -20.87 2.01 -1.14
C LEU A 474 -21.79 2.05 -2.36
N GLY A 475 -22.27 3.24 -2.76
CA GLY A 475 -23.11 3.43 -3.94
C GLY A 475 -22.40 3.07 -5.25
N GLU A 476 -21.14 3.49 -5.41
CA GLU A 476 -20.27 3.11 -6.54
C GLU A 476 -20.17 1.58 -6.64
N SER A 477 -19.92 0.90 -5.52
CA SER A 477 -19.86 -0.56 -5.47
C SER A 477 -21.20 -1.23 -5.80
N MET A 478 -22.32 -0.71 -5.27
CA MET A 478 -23.67 -1.21 -5.58
C MET A 478 -24.04 -1.06 -7.07
N GLN A 479 -23.48 -0.07 -7.77
CA GLN A 479 -23.72 0.16 -9.18
C GLN A 479 -22.78 -0.65 -10.08
N SER A 480 -21.51 -0.81 -9.68
CA SER A 480 -20.47 -1.42 -10.52
C SER A 480 -20.28 -2.92 -10.30
N ASP A 481 -20.47 -3.39 -9.07
CA ASP A 481 -20.06 -4.74 -8.66
C ASP A 481 -21.25 -5.70 -8.63
N ASN A 482 -20.98 -6.98 -8.93
CA ASN A 482 -21.96 -8.04 -8.70
C ASN A 482 -22.08 -8.40 -7.20
N VAL A 483 -21.06 -8.05 -6.42
CA VAL A 483 -20.98 -8.22 -4.97
C VAL A 483 -20.57 -6.88 -4.41
N ALA A 484 -21.51 -6.11 -3.88
CA ALA A 484 -21.20 -4.80 -3.34
C ALA A 484 -20.41 -4.92 -2.03
N GLY A 485 -19.35 -4.15 -1.88
CA GLY A 485 -18.63 -4.08 -0.61
C GLY A 485 -17.70 -2.90 -0.47
N VAL A 486 -17.36 -2.61 0.77
CA VAL A 486 -16.43 -1.55 1.17
C VAL A 486 -15.36 -2.15 2.08
N ILE A 487 -14.12 -1.76 1.86
CA ILE A 487 -12.98 -2.17 2.69
C ILE A 487 -12.56 -0.98 3.53
N LEU A 488 -12.41 -1.20 4.83
CA LEU A 488 -12.00 -0.20 5.82
C LEU A 488 -10.64 -0.62 6.37
N ALA A 489 -9.59 0.14 6.08
CA ALA A 489 -8.23 -0.11 6.55
C ALA A 489 -7.95 0.67 7.84
N ARG A 490 -7.32 0.02 8.83
CA ARG A 490 -6.89 0.64 10.08
C ARG A 490 -5.78 -0.13 10.76
N TYR A 491 -5.12 0.49 11.73
CA TYR A 491 -4.25 -0.20 12.68
C TYR A 491 -5.06 -0.79 13.86
N PRO A 492 -4.49 -1.73 14.64
CA PRO A 492 -5.14 -2.32 15.81
C PRO A 492 -5.56 -1.29 16.87
N GLU A 493 -4.75 -0.25 17.07
CA GLU A 493 -4.93 0.79 18.09
C GLU A 493 -6.03 1.79 17.72
N GLU A 494 -6.31 1.93 16.42
CA GLU A 494 -7.20 2.96 15.90
C GLU A 494 -8.65 2.75 16.34
N LYS A 495 -9.20 3.81 16.92
CA LYS A 495 -10.58 3.85 17.43
C LYS A 495 -11.22 5.14 16.98
N THR A 496 -12.03 5.04 15.93
CA THR A 496 -12.92 6.13 15.52
C THR A 496 -14.35 5.87 15.97
N PRO A 497 -15.10 6.93 16.32
CA PRO A 497 -16.51 6.78 16.69
C PRO A 497 -17.34 6.13 15.58
N TRP A 498 -17.05 6.43 14.31
CA TRP A 498 -17.81 5.93 13.16
C TRP A 498 -17.56 4.45 12.86
N MET A 499 -16.33 3.95 13.08
CA MET A 499 -16.06 2.52 12.97
C MET A 499 -16.82 1.74 14.04
N GLU A 500 -16.89 2.26 15.26
CA GLU A 500 -17.74 1.68 16.32
C GLU A 500 -19.23 1.83 16.00
N ASP A 501 -19.67 2.93 15.37
CA ASP A 501 -21.06 3.07 14.90
C ASP A 501 -21.40 1.99 13.88
N LEU A 502 -20.55 1.73 12.88
CA LEU A 502 -20.78 0.65 11.90
C LEU A 502 -20.90 -0.72 12.58
N ARG A 503 -20.05 -0.99 13.59
CA ARG A 503 -20.11 -2.22 14.38
C ARG A 503 -21.43 -2.34 15.13
N ARG A 504 -21.88 -1.26 15.78
CA ARG A 504 -23.17 -1.17 16.48
C ARG A 504 -24.35 -1.33 15.53
N ILE A 505 -24.32 -0.68 14.37
CA ILE A 505 -25.37 -0.80 13.35
C ILE A 505 -25.50 -2.26 12.91
N SER A 506 -24.39 -2.90 12.55
CA SER A 506 -24.36 -4.30 12.13
C SER A 506 -24.82 -5.27 13.24
N ALA A 507 -24.76 -4.86 14.50
CA ALA A 507 -25.28 -5.60 15.65
C ALA A 507 -26.81 -5.49 15.81
N TYR A 508 -27.48 -4.60 15.08
CA TYR A 508 -28.94 -4.56 15.03
C TYR A 508 -29.45 -5.11 13.70
N ALA A 509 -28.95 -4.57 12.59
CA ALA A 509 -29.30 -4.99 11.24
C ALA A 509 -28.19 -4.63 10.24
N PRO A 510 -28.01 -5.37 9.13
CA PRO A 510 -26.99 -5.08 8.11
C PRO A 510 -27.38 -3.89 7.20
N VAL A 511 -27.81 -2.77 7.78
CA VAL A 511 -28.31 -1.58 7.06
C VAL A 511 -27.29 -1.07 6.04
N LEU A 512 -26.05 -0.88 6.49
CA LEU A 512 -24.94 -0.37 5.66
C LEU A 512 -24.05 -1.50 5.11
N GLY A 513 -24.38 -2.75 5.42
CA GLY A 513 -23.65 -3.95 5.04
C GLY A 513 -23.31 -4.83 6.24
N LYS A 514 -22.83 -6.04 5.92
CA LYS A 514 -22.45 -7.08 6.87
C LYS A 514 -20.94 -7.22 6.93
N PHE A 515 -20.35 -7.18 8.13
CA PHE A 515 -18.93 -7.48 8.30
C PHE A 515 -18.63 -8.95 7.99
N VAL A 516 -17.58 -9.21 7.20
CA VAL A 516 -17.19 -10.55 6.77
C VAL A 516 -15.67 -10.78 6.81
N THR A 517 -15.29 -12.05 6.89
CA THR A 517 -13.91 -12.47 6.60
C THR A 517 -13.67 -12.56 5.09
N TRP A 518 -12.41 -12.49 4.64
CA TRP A 518 -12.05 -12.75 3.24
C TRP A 518 -12.53 -14.12 2.78
N THR A 519 -12.31 -15.15 3.62
CA THR A 519 -12.82 -16.50 3.37
C THR A 519 -14.34 -16.51 3.16
N GLU A 520 -15.12 -15.78 3.94
CA GLU A 520 -16.58 -15.68 3.76
C GLU A 520 -16.93 -14.96 2.45
N LEU A 521 -16.33 -13.79 2.18
CA LEU A 521 -16.58 -13.00 0.96
C LEU A 521 -16.33 -13.79 -0.33
N PHE A 522 -15.25 -14.57 -0.39
CA PHE A 522 -14.84 -15.30 -1.60
C PHE A 522 -15.41 -16.73 -1.72
N ASN A 523 -15.98 -17.31 -0.66
CA ASN A 523 -16.55 -18.67 -0.71
C ASN A 523 -17.95 -18.75 -1.36
N HIS A 524 -18.62 -17.62 -1.60
CA HIS A 524 -19.94 -17.61 -2.24
C HIS A 524 -19.84 -17.94 -3.74
N ALA A 525 -20.09 -19.21 -4.10
CA ALA A 525 -20.01 -19.71 -5.47
C ALA A 525 -21.07 -19.14 -6.43
N ASP A 526 -22.14 -18.54 -5.89
CA ASP A 526 -23.31 -18.12 -6.68
C ASP A 526 -23.15 -16.74 -7.35
N HIS A 527 -22.07 -16.01 -7.03
CA HIS A 527 -21.81 -14.70 -7.62
C HIS A 527 -20.92 -14.80 -8.87
N TYR A 528 -21.34 -14.12 -9.93
CA TYR A 528 -20.54 -13.97 -11.15
C TYR A 528 -19.40 -12.96 -10.92
N SER A 529 -18.16 -13.36 -11.23
CA SER A 529 -17.00 -12.46 -11.20
C SER A 529 -16.66 -12.01 -12.61
N LYS A 530 -16.56 -10.69 -12.84
CA LYS A 530 -16.04 -10.13 -14.10
C LYS A 530 -14.60 -10.61 -14.29
N GLU A 531 -14.25 -11.04 -15.50
CA GLU A 531 -12.89 -11.46 -15.82
C GLU A 531 -12.08 -10.29 -16.36
N ALA A 532 -10.85 -10.12 -15.85
CA ALA A 532 -9.94 -9.06 -16.27
C ALA A 532 -8.54 -9.63 -16.51
N ARG A 533 -7.97 -9.25 -17.66
CA ARG A 533 -6.62 -9.62 -18.08
C ARG A 533 -5.85 -8.37 -18.45
N TYR A 534 -4.66 -8.22 -17.88
CA TYR A 534 -3.82 -7.04 -18.05
C TYR A 534 -2.49 -7.38 -18.73
N GLN A 535 -1.88 -6.39 -19.38
CA GLN A 535 -0.56 -6.48 -20.01
C GLN A 535 0.53 -6.10 -19.02
N GLN A 536 1.74 -6.65 -19.19
CA GLN A 536 2.86 -6.37 -18.28
C GLN A 536 3.24 -4.88 -18.23
N LYS A 537 2.99 -4.11 -19.31
CA LYS A 537 3.26 -2.66 -19.35
C LYS A 537 2.34 -1.83 -18.45
N GLU A 538 1.20 -2.39 -18.03
CA GLU A 538 0.26 -1.75 -17.12
C GLU A 538 0.71 -1.90 -15.66
N TYR A 539 1.75 -2.70 -15.41
CA TYR A 539 2.40 -2.85 -14.10
C TYR A 539 3.78 -2.18 -14.14
N LEU A 540 3.92 -1.06 -13.44
CA LEU A 540 5.20 -0.38 -13.27
C LEU A 540 5.53 -0.23 -11.80
N SER A 541 6.57 -0.93 -11.35
CA SER A 541 7.08 -0.82 -9.99
C SER A 541 7.76 0.53 -9.78
N PRO A 542 7.50 1.21 -8.66
CA PRO A 542 8.14 2.48 -8.33
C PRO A 542 9.55 2.28 -7.74
N VAL A 543 9.97 1.04 -7.47
CA VAL A 543 11.16 0.72 -6.66
C VAL A 543 12.42 1.41 -7.16
N LEU A 544 12.73 1.36 -8.46
CA LEU A 544 13.95 2.00 -8.96
C LEU A 544 13.88 3.53 -8.86
N ILE A 545 12.71 4.14 -9.02
CA ILE A 545 12.52 5.59 -8.88
C ILE A 545 12.71 5.98 -7.41
N GLN A 546 12.04 5.28 -6.50
CA GLN A 546 12.15 5.50 -5.06
C GLN A 546 13.59 5.36 -4.57
N ARG A 547 14.30 4.31 -4.99
CA ARG A 547 15.70 4.09 -4.61
C ARG A 547 16.64 5.20 -5.04
N VAL A 548 16.40 5.77 -6.22
CA VAL A 548 17.20 6.90 -6.70
C VAL A 548 16.79 8.18 -5.94
N ALA A 549 15.50 8.40 -5.69
CA ALA A 549 14.99 9.51 -4.89
C ALA A 549 15.52 9.49 -3.45
N TYR A 550 15.75 8.30 -2.87
CA TYR A 550 16.41 8.09 -1.58
C TYR A 550 17.93 8.18 -1.62
N GLU A 551 18.53 8.53 -2.77
CA GLU A 551 19.97 8.70 -2.94
C GLU A 551 20.82 7.49 -2.51
N LEU A 552 20.25 6.28 -2.65
CA LEU A 552 20.94 5.06 -2.26
C LEU A 552 22.18 4.86 -3.12
N ARG A 553 23.30 4.46 -2.50
CA ARG A 553 24.61 4.34 -3.18
C ARG A 553 24.61 3.36 -4.36
N ASN A 554 23.82 2.29 -4.30
CA ASN A 554 23.75 1.26 -5.33
C ASN A 554 22.29 0.93 -5.69
N PRO A 555 21.58 1.82 -6.39
CA PRO A 555 20.13 1.68 -6.57
C PRO A 555 19.78 0.56 -7.59
N ILE A 556 20.74 0.12 -8.41
CA ILE A 556 20.54 -0.85 -9.51
C ILE A 556 21.45 -2.07 -9.40
N SER A 557 22.77 -1.91 -9.19
CA SER A 557 23.74 -3.01 -9.37
C SER A 557 23.58 -4.13 -8.36
N GLN A 558 23.07 -3.84 -7.17
CA GLN A 558 22.74 -4.85 -6.15
C GLN A 558 21.78 -5.94 -6.66
N PHE A 559 20.85 -5.60 -7.57
CA PHE A 559 19.94 -6.61 -8.15
C PHE A 559 20.72 -7.52 -9.09
N ARG A 560 21.62 -6.96 -9.92
CA ARG A 560 22.53 -7.74 -10.77
C ARG A 560 23.44 -8.64 -9.94
N GLU A 561 23.98 -8.14 -8.83
CA GLU A 561 24.81 -8.90 -7.90
C GLU A 561 24.02 -10.08 -7.30
N HIS A 562 22.77 -9.84 -6.87
CA HIS A 562 21.86 -10.90 -6.41
C HIS A 562 21.60 -11.96 -7.49
N PHE A 563 21.28 -11.55 -8.72
CA PHE A 563 21.16 -12.47 -9.87
C PHE A 563 22.44 -13.28 -10.10
N SER A 564 23.61 -12.67 -9.92
CA SER A 564 24.90 -13.33 -10.14
C SER A 564 25.18 -14.37 -9.06
N LEU A 565 24.90 -14.05 -7.80
CA LEU A 565 25.00 -14.98 -6.67
C LEU A 565 24.04 -16.17 -6.83
N ARG A 566 22.77 -15.91 -7.19
CA ARG A 566 21.80 -16.98 -7.47
C ARG A 566 22.22 -17.85 -8.63
N TYR A 567 22.77 -17.26 -9.69
CA TYR A 567 23.32 -18.03 -10.80
C TYR A 567 24.48 -18.92 -10.36
N LEU A 568 25.43 -18.41 -9.56
CA LEU A 568 26.54 -19.20 -9.00
C LEU A 568 26.04 -20.36 -8.14
N LEU A 569 25.04 -20.12 -7.28
CA LEU A 569 24.41 -21.18 -6.49
C LEU A 569 23.78 -22.25 -7.39
N SER A 570 23.03 -21.87 -8.42
CA SER A 570 22.44 -22.83 -9.36
C SER A 570 23.49 -23.64 -10.12
N GLN A 571 24.67 -23.08 -10.40
CA GLN A 571 25.79 -23.85 -10.96
C GLN A 571 26.31 -24.90 -9.97
N LEU A 572 26.43 -24.55 -8.70
CA LEU A 572 26.86 -25.45 -7.62
C LEU A 572 25.82 -26.56 -7.37
N GLU A 573 24.54 -26.21 -7.29
CA GLU A 573 23.43 -27.17 -7.18
C GLU A 573 23.47 -28.17 -8.33
N TRP A 574 23.65 -27.68 -9.56
CA TRP A 574 23.77 -28.53 -10.73
C TRP A 574 24.99 -29.45 -10.65
N SER A 575 26.18 -28.92 -10.30
CA SER A 575 27.39 -29.75 -10.25
C SER A 575 27.32 -30.81 -9.16
N GLU A 576 26.76 -30.46 -8.01
CA GLU A 576 26.61 -31.38 -6.89
C GLU A 576 25.56 -32.45 -7.18
N ALA A 577 24.41 -32.06 -7.75
CA ALA A 577 23.39 -32.99 -8.22
C ALA A 577 23.98 -33.99 -9.22
N MET A 578 24.71 -33.51 -10.23
CA MET A 578 25.34 -34.36 -11.23
C MET A 578 26.41 -35.27 -10.63
N SER A 579 27.21 -34.75 -9.69
CA SER A 579 28.22 -35.53 -8.97
C SER A 579 27.56 -36.67 -8.21
N GLN A 580 26.56 -36.38 -7.38
CA GLN A 580 25.85 -37.38 -6.59
C GLN A 580 25.20 -38.45 -7.48
N ILE A 581 24.53 -38.05 -8.56
CA ILE A 581 23.91 -38.98 -9.52
C ILE A 581 24.96 -39.90 -10.15
N LEU A 582 26.05 -39.33 -10.68
CA LEU A 582 27.07 -40.11 -11.40
C LEU A 582 27.90 -41.01 -10.48
N PHE A 583 28.12 -40.59 -9.23
CA PHE A 583 28.74 -41.43 -8.19
C PHE A 583 27.74 -42.37 -7.50
N SER A 584 26.46 -42.38 -7.90
CA SER A 584 25.40 -43.19 -7.27
C SER A 584 25.28 -42.98 -5.76
N LYS A 585 25.50 -41.73 -5.31
CA LYS A 585 25.26 -41.29 -3.93
C LYS A 585 23.76 -40.99 -3.75
N PRO A 586 23.21 -41.05 -2.53
CA PRO A 586 21.87 -40.54 -2.24
C PRO A 586 21.76 -39.07 -2.69
N PHE A 587 20.66 -38.72 -3.35
CA PHE A 587 20.40 -37.35 -3.79
C PHE A 587 19.95 -36.49 -2.60
N ASP A 588 20.78 -35.55 -2.19
CA ASP A 588 20.53 -34.61 -1.11
C ASP A 588 21.36 -33.34 -1.31
N LEU A 589 20.68 -32.21 -1.44
CA LEU A 589 21.29 -30.88 -1.58
C LEU A 589 21.01 -29.97 -0.38
N SER A 590 20.53 -30.54 0.74
CA SER A 590 20.18 -29.77 1.94
C SER A 590 21.37 -29.01 2.53
N ASN A 591 22.59 -29.48 2.30
CA ASN A 591 23.83 -28.80 2.68
C ASN A 591 24.04 -27.46 1.97
N LEU A 592 23.33 -27.19 0.86
CA LEU A 592 23.39 -25.91 0.14
C LEU A 592 22.37 -24.88 0.64
N SER A 593 21.44 -25.29 1.50
CA SER A 593 20.39 -24.41 2.04
C SER A 593 20.94 -23.23 2.85
N GLU A 594 22.12 -23.39 3.46
CA GLU A 594 22.82 -22.30 4.14
C GLU A 594 23.24 -21.20 3.17
N PHE A 595 23.80 -21.56 2.00
CA PHE A 595 24.14 -20.59 0.95
C PHE A 595 22.89 -19.90 0.39
N GLU A 596 21.83 -20.67 0.12
CA GLU A 596 20.56 -20.10 -0.31
C GLU A 596 20.03 -19.09 0.72
N THR A 597 20.00 -19.45 1.99
CA THR A 597 19.53 -18.57 3.07
C THR A 597 20.41 -17.32 3.19
N GLU A 598 21.74 -17.45 3.11
CA GLU A 598 22.68 -16.34 3.17
C GLU A 598 22.52 -15.39 1.98
N ILE A 599 22.37 -15.91 0.75
CA ILE A 599 22.09 -15.08 -0.44
C ILE A 599 20.76 -14.36 -0.28
N GLU A 600 19.70 -15.08 0.09
CA GLU A 600 18.37 -14.50 0.17
C GLU A 600 18.22 -13.53 1.33
N THR A 601 18.92 -13.72 2.45
CA THR A 601 18.90 -12.76 3.57
C THR A 601 19.57 -11.44 3.20
N ASN A 602 20.61 -11.49 2.35
CA ASN A 602 21.31 -10.32 1.85
C ASN A 602 20.72 -9.74 0.55
N ALA A 603 19.57 -10.26 0.10
CA ALA A 603 18.94 -9.81 -1.13
C ALA A 603 18.34 -8.40 -0.97
N PRO A 604 18.30 -7.59 -2.05
CA PRO A 604 17.66 -6.27 -2.03
C PRO A 604 16.22 -6.28 -1.48
N VAL A 605 15.94 -5.36 -0.55
CA VAL A 605 14.60 -5.15 0.05
C VAL A 605 13.91 -3.90 -0.51
N SER A 606 12.62 -3.73 -0.20
CA SER A 606 11.85 -2.52 -0.52
C SER A 606 12.03 -1.49 0.60
N GLU A 607 12.81 -0.44 0.36
CA GLU A 607 13.37 0.45 1.40
C GLU A 607 12.47 1.61 1.85
N LEU A 608 11.15 1.42 1.85
CA LEU A 608 10.22 2.43 2.39
C LEU A 608 9.92 2.25 3.89
N THR A 609 10.68 1.39 4.58
CA THR A 609 10.89 1.58 6.02
C THR A 609 12.17 2.40 6.10
N PRO A 610 12.12 3.71 6.44
CA PRO A 610 13.35 4.38 6.82
C PRO A 610 13.94 3.55 7.96
N PRO A 611 15.21 3.12 7.91
CA PRO A 611 15.84 2.69 9.16
C PRO A 611 15.61 3.82 10.16
N ALA A 612 15.30 3.48 11.42
CA ALA A 612 15.00 4.42 12.51
C ALA A 612 16.08 5.50 12.75
N THR A 613 17.15 5.49 11.96
CA THR A 613 18.28 6.41 11.91
C THR A 613 18.15 7.54 10.88
N TRP A 614 17.06 7.63 10.12
CA TRP A 614 16.81 8.80 9.24
C TRP A 614 16.50 10.07 10.04
N GLY A 615 16.35 9.87 11.34
CA GLY A 615 16.06 10.82 12.38
C GLY A 615 17.22 11.51 13.09
N ASP A 616 18.46 11.61 12.58
CA ASP A 616 19.48 12.52 13.17
C ASP A 616 20.83 12.68 12.42
N ASP A 617 20.87 12.56 11.09
CA ASP A 617 22.16 12.46 10.37
C ASP A 617 22.80 13.84 10.04
N SER A 618 22.86 14.73 11.04
CA SER A 618 23.89 15.79 11.09
C SER A 618 25.12 15.39 11.92
N GLY A 619 25.11 14.18 12.49
CA GLY A 619 26.24 13.59 13.19
C GLY A 619 26.72 12.32 12.49
N GLU A 620 27.98 12.34 12.02
CA GLU A 620 28.73 11.17 11.57
C GLU A 620 28.58 9.98 12.55
N THR A 621 27.59 9.10 12.37
CA THR A 621 27.49 7.86 13.14
C THR A 621 26.76 6.73 12.40
N GLU A 622 27.54 5.66 12.15
CA GLU A 622 27.17 4.23 12.19
C GLU A 622 26.10 3.63 11.27
N SER A 623 25.42 4.39 10.39
CA SER A 623 24.68 3.79 9.26
C SER A 623 25.62 3.28 8.13
N GLY A 624 26.83 3.85 8.09
CA GLY A 624 27.91 3.44 7.18
C GLY A 624 28.52 2.07 7.51
N GLU A 625 28.51 1.64 8.78
CA GLU A 625 29.16 0.38 9.19
C GLU A 625 28.39 -0.88 8.72
N GLN A 626 27.06 -0.88 8.71
CA GLN A 626 26.29 -2.03 8.21
C GLN A 626 26.49 -2.23 6.70
N VAL A 627 26.42 -1.15 5.90
CA VAL A 627 26.63 -1.22 4.45
C VAL A 627 28.10 -1.49 4.09
N GLU A 628 29.07 -0.95 4.85
CA GLU A 628 30.48 -1.34 4.70
C GLU A 628 30.70 -2.81 5.06
N THR A 629 30.06 -3.34 6.10
CA THR A 629 30.18 -4.78 6.42
C THR A 629 29.52 -5.69 5.39
N ASP A 630 28.42 -5.29 4.75
CA ASP A 630 27.75 -6.10 3.73
C ASP A 630 28.49 -6.12 2.39
N HIS A 631 29.09 -4.99 1.98
CA HIS A 631 30.02 -4.96 0.84
C HIS A 631 31.31 -5.77 1.10
N ILE A 632 31.73 -5.95 2.35
CA ILE A 632 32.87 -6.80 2.73
C ILE A 632 32.47 -8.29 2.81
N LYS A 633 31.23 -8.63 3.17
CA LYS A 633 30.72 -10.02 3.25
C LYS A 633 30.45 -10.65 1.88
N GLN A 634 29.96 -9.88 0.90
CA GLN A 634 29.62 -10.43 -0.42
C GLN A 634 30.81 -11.06 -1.17
N PRO A 635 32.01 -10.44 -1.25
CA PRO A 635 33.19 -11.07 -1.85
C PRO A 635 33.54 -12.40 -1.18
N ALA A 636 33.45 -12.47 0.16
CA ALA A 636 33.71 -13.70 0.89
C ALA A 636 32.69 -14.81 0.57
N LEU A 637 31.41 -14.46 0.36
CA LEU A 637 30.37 -15.40 -0.06
C LEU A 637 30.61 -15.92 -1.49
N VAL A 638 30.94 -15.03 -2.42
CA VAL A 638 31.31 -15.40 -3.80
C VAL A 638 32.49 -16.36 -3.80
N ASP A 639 33.54 -16.09 -3.02
CA ASP A 639 34.73 -16.93 -2.93
C ASP A 639 34.41 -18.31 -2.33
N ARG A 640 33.55 -18.37 -1.29
CA ARG A 640 33.09 -19.63 -0.70
C ARG A 640 32.32 -20.49 -1.70
N ILE A 641 31.30 -19.92 -2.36
CA ILE A 641 30.50 -20.64 -3.37
C ILE A 641 31.39 -21.08 -4.54
N SER A 642 32.29 -20.20 -5.01
CA SER A 642 33.22 -20.51 -6.10
C SER A 642 34.20 -21.61 -5.74
N THR A 643 34.65 -21.67 -4.49
CA THR A 643 35.53 -22.74 -3.98
C THR A 643 34.80 -24.08 -3.98
N GLU A 644 33.58 -24.14 -3.44
CA GLU A 644 32.74 -25.35 -3.44
C GLU A 644 32.41 -25.80 -4.87
N LEU A 645 32.03 -24.87 -5.74
CA LEU A 645 31.76 -25.13 -7.16
C LEU A 645 33.00 -25.71 -7.85
N THR A 646 34.17 -25.11 -7.64
CA THR A 646 35.43 -25.60 -8.20
C THR A 646 35.73 -27.02 -7.71
N GLY A 647 35.51 -27.30 -6.43
CA GLY A 647 35.65 -28.63 -5.85
C GLY A 647 34.71 -29.66 -6.49
N SER A 648 33.43 -29.33 -6.62
CA SER A 648 32.40 -30.20 -7.20
C SER A 648 32.66 -30.47 -8.69
N ILE A 649 33.03 -29.44 -9.46
CA ILE A 649 33.43 -29.56 -10.87
C ILE A 649 34.71 -30.41 -11.01
N HIS A 650 35.68 -30.29 -10.09
CA HIS A 650 36.88 -31.11 -10.12
C HIS A 650 36.58 -32.60 -9.89
N GLN A 651 35.63 -32.92 -9.00
CA GLN A 651 35.17 -34.30 -8.81
C GLN A 651 34.53 -34.87 -10.08
N LEU A 652 33.66 -34.08 -10.73
CA LEU A 652 33.06 -34.45 -12.02
C LEU A 652 34.13 -34.65 -13.09
N ALA A 653 35.08 -33.73 -13.21
CA ALA A 653 36.18 -33.82 -14.16
C ALA A 653 37.02 -35.08 -13.95
N THR A 654 37.29 -35.44 -12.68
CA THR A 654 38.02 -36.67 -12.32
C THR A 654 37.28 -37.92 -12.75
N LEU A 655 35.95 -37.96 -12.64
CA LEU A 655 35.16 -39.11 -13.09
C LEU A 655 35.14 -39.22 -14.62
N LEU A 656 34.90 -38.09 -15.30
CA LEU A 656 34.72 -38.07 -16.75
C LEU A 656 36.02 -38.30 -17.54
N SER A 657 37.17 -37.98 -16.93
CA SER A 657 38.48 -38.17 -17.56
C SER A 657 39.01 -39.62 -17.53
N GLN A 658 38.40 -40.54 -16.76
CA GLN A 658 38.89 -41.92 -16.60
C GLN A 658 38.86 -42.76 -17.89
N GLY A 659 38.11 -42.35 -18.92
CA GLY A 659 37.89 -43.12 -20.14
C GLY A 659 38.77 -42.75 -21.35
N LYS A 660 39.73 -41.82 -21.23
CA LYS A 660 40.41 -41.20 -22.40
C LYS A 660 41.93 -41.44 -22.51
N GLY A 661 42.52 -42.30 -21.69
CA GLY A 661 43.96 -42.61 -21.73
C GLY A 661 44.86 -41.46 -21.23
N ASN A 662 46.12 -41.39 -21.68
CA ASN A 662 47.11 -40.38 -21.25
C ASN A 662 47.07 -39.06 -22.07
N GLN A 663 45.94 -38.71 -22.70
CA GLN A 663 45.84 -37.47 -23.47
C GLN A 663 45.50 -36.28 -22.57
N THR A 664 46.33 -35.23 -22.62
CA THR A 664 46.04 -33.95 -21.93
C THR A 664 44.95 -33.19 -22.67
N GLY A 665 44.09 -32.49 -21.93
CA GLY A 665 43.00 -31.71 -22.47
C GLY A 665 42.20 -30.99 -21.39
N SER A 666 41.19 -30.23 -21.81
CA SER A 666 40.35 -29.40 -20.95
C SER A 666 38.87 -29.80 -21.05
N LEU A 667 38.18 -29.81 -19.92
CA LEU A 667 36.72 -29.99 -19.86
C LEU A 667 36.04 -28.64 -19.75
N LEU A 668 35.03 -28.42 -20.59
CA LEU A 668 34.13 -27.28 -20.49
C LEU A 668 32.73 -27.79 -20.15
N PHE A 669 32.15 -27.26 -19.09
CA PHE A 669 30.80 -27.62 -18.64
C PHE A 669 29.78 -26.54 -19.05
N ASN A 670 28.59 -26.99 -19.41
CA ASN A 670 27.43 -26.14 -19.61
C ASN A 670 26.33 -26.57 -18.65
N THR A 671 26.15 -25.77 -17.61
CA THR A 671 25.13 -25.98 -16.56
C THR A 671 23.72 -25.63 -17.02
N LEU A 672 23.57 -24.96 -18.17
CA LEU A 672 22.28 -24.50 -18.69
C LEU A 672 21.50 -25.63 -19.37
N PRO A 673 20.15 -25.64 -19.30
CA PRO A 673 19.30 -26.70 -19.86
C PRO A 673 19.15 -26.67 -21.38
N HIS A 674 19.93 -25.84 -22.07
CA HIS A 674 19.93 -25.72 -23.53
C HIS A 674 21.36 -25.71 -24.07
N SER A 675 21.53 -26.21 -25.29
CA SER A 675 22.82 -26.14 -25.97
C SER A 675 23.12 -24.69 -26.36
N ARG A 676 24.39 -24.32 -26.29
CA ARG A 676 24.82 -22.97 -26.65
C ARG A 676 26.15 -22.98 -27.38
N ARG A 677 26.28 -22.10 -28.36
CA ARG A 677 27.57 -21.70 -28.91
C ARG A 677 28.07 -20.53 -28.07
N THR A 678 29.26 -20.66 -27.51
CA THR A 678 29.87 -19.62 -26.70
C THR A 678 31.32 -19.40 -27.08
N VAL A 679 31.80 -18.22 -26.72
CA VAL A 679 33.21 -17.86 -26.79
C VAL A 679 33.81 -18.07 -25.40
N VAL A 680 35.00 -18.65 -25.35
CA VAL A 680 35.79 -18.84 -24.15
C VAL A 680 37.11 -18.11 -24.36
N PHE A 681 37.40 -17.13 -23.50
CA PHE A 681 38.76 -16.59 -23.38
C PHE A 681 39.61 -17.66 -22.73
N TRP A 682 40.57 -18.16 -23.48
CA TRP A 682 41.36 -19.33 -23.12
C TRP A 682 42.57 -18.91 -22.28
N PRO A 683 42.95 -19.66 -21.24
CA PRO A 683 44.12 -19.33 -20.43
C PRO A 683 45.39 -19.27 -21.28
N ASP A 684 46.20 -18.24 -21.07
CA ASP A 684 47.42 -18.00 -21.86
C ASP A 684 48.46 -19.12 -21.66
N ASP A 685 48.48 -19.73 -20.49
CA ASP A 685 49.34 -20.86 -20.12
C ASP A 685 48.83 -22.22 -20.62
N ALA A 686 47.56 -22.31 -21.01
CA ALA A 686 46.97 -23.54 -21.55
C ALA A 686 47.19 -23.69 -23.07
N ALA A 687 47.47 -24.91 -23.52
CA ALA A 687 47.52 -25.23 -24.94
C ALA A 687 46.12 -25.08 -25.58
N LEU A 688 46.06 -24.65 -26.84
CA LEU A 688 44.79 -24.54 -27.56
C LEU A 688 44.20 -25.93 -27.82
N PRO A 689 42.86 -26.07 -27.76
CA PRO A 689 42.21 -27.33 -28.06
C PRO A 689 42.21 -27.65 -29.56
N GLU A 690 42.15 -28.94 -29.90
CA GLU A 690 41.99 -29.41 -31.27
C GLU A 690 40.63 -28.97 -31.85
N VAL A 691 40.65 -28.39 -33.06
CA VAL A 691 39.43 -27.97 -33.79
C VAL A 691 38.69 -29.22 -34.30
N ASN A 692 37.39 -29.31 -33.99
CA ASN A 692 36.53 -30.44 -34.35
C ASN A 692 35.05 -29.98 -34.45
N ASP A 693 34.09 -30.90 -34.41
CA ASP A 693 32.66 -30.55 -34.51
C ASP A 693 32.15 -29.72 -33.32
N VAL A 694 32.83 -29.81 -32.18
CA VAL A 694 32.51 -29.10 -30.93
C VAL A 694 33.31 -27.79 -30.84
N VAL A 695 34.63 -27.86 -31.02
CA VAL A 695 35.52 -26.68 -31.09
C VAL A 695 35.52 -26.15 -32.52
N ARG A 696 34.73 -25.12 -32.78
CA ARG A 696 34.49 -24.57 -34.13
C ARG A 696 35.65 -23.74 -34.65
N ALA A 697 36.29 -23.00 -33.77
CA ALA A 697 37.35 -22.08 -34.14
C ALA A 697 38.24 -21.80 -32.93
N VAL A 698 39.54 -21.63 -33.18
CA VAL A 698 40.51 -21.22 -32.18
C VAL A 698 41.39 -20.11 -32.75
N GLN A 699 41.84 -19.22 -31.87
CA GLN A 699 42.75 -18.15 -32.22
C GLN A 699 43.79 -18.00 -31.12
N GLU A 700 45.06 -18.14 -31.49
CA GLU A 700 46.20 -17.93 -30.59
C GLU A 700 46.66 -16.47 -30.57
N GLY A 701 46.69 -15.82 -31.75
CA GLY A 701 47.17 -14.45 -31.90
C GLY A 701 46.13 -13.41 -31.50
N GLY A 702 46.58 -12.31 -30.90
CA GLY A 702 45.72 -11.23 -30.40
C GLY A 702 46.02 -10.91 -28.93
N PRO A 703 45.19 -10.11 -28.26
CA PRO A 703 45.39 -9.76 -26.85
C PRO A 703 45.18 -10.95 -25.89
N GLN A 704 44.38 -11.94 -26.28
CA GLN A 704 44.11 -13.18 -25.53
C GLN A 704 43.80 -14.33 -26.49
N LYS A 705 44.07 -15.56 -26.06
CA LYS A 705 43.63 -16.78 -26.77
C LYS A 705 42.10 -16.89 -26.73
N VAL A 706 41.49 -17.29 -27.84
CA VAL A 706 40.02 -17.40 -27.93
C VAL A 706 39.61 -18.73 -28.55
N VAL A 707 38.58 -19.35 -27.97
CA VAL A 707 37.98 -20.59 -28.45
C VAL A 707 36.47 -20.40 -28.64
N VAL A 708 35.95 -20.78 -29.80
CA VAL A 708 34.50 -20.86 -30.09
C VAL A 708 34.07 -22.31 -29.99
N VAL A 709 33.15 -22.59 -29.08
CA VAL A 709 32.74 -23.96 -28.74
C VAL A 709 31.22 -24.11 -28.71
N ASP A 710 30.74 -25.23 -29.26
CA ASP A 710 29.34 -25.67 -29.15
C ASP A 710 29.19 -26.59 -27.94
N LEU A 711 28.55 -26.10 -26.87
CA LEU A 711 28.32 -26.88 -25.65
C LEU A 711 26.92 -27.51 -25.66
N PRO A 712 26.78 -28.82 -25.32
CA PRO A 712 25.49 -29.48 -25.20
C PRO A 712 24.70 -28.97 -23.99
N ALA A 713 23.37 -29.13 -24.01
CA ALA A 713 22.51 -28.82 -22.87
C ALA A 713 22.86 -29.68 -21.65
N SER A 714 22.98 -29.06 -20.48
CA SER A 714 23.28 -29.72 -19.19
C SER A 714 24.39 -30.77 -19.31
N GLY A 715 25.48 -30.41 -19.99
CA GLY A 715 26.50 -31.37 -20.41
C GLY A 715 27.90 -30.78 -20.43
N TYR A 716 28.82 -31.48 -21.08
CA TYR A 716 30.22 -31.07 -21.15
C TYR A 716 30.84 -31.35 -22.52
N ALA A 717 31.95 -30.67 -22.79
CA ALA A 717 32.83 -30.91 -23.92
C ALA A 717 34.25 -31.24 -23.43
N TRP A 718 34.77 -32.39 -23.86
CA TRP A 718 36.19 -32.73 -23.70
C TRP A 718 36.96 -32.21 -24.91
N ASN A 719 37.99 -31.41 -24.65
CA ASN A 719 38.80 -30.78 -25.68
C ASN A 719 40.25 -31.19 -25.50
N ALA A 720 40.72 -32.12 -26.34
CA ALA A 720 42.12 -32.54 -26.35
C ALA A 720 43.03 -31.39 -26.81
N GLU A 721 44.26 -31.34 -26.29
CA GLU A 721 45.26 -30.37 -26.77
C GLU A 721 45.56 -30.60 -28.26
N ALA A 722 45.67 -29.51 -29.01
CA ALA A 722 45.97 -29.58 -30.43
C ALA A 722 47.37 -30.18 -30.67
N SER A 723 47.43 -31.23 -31.49
CA SER A 723 48.69 -31.86 -31.93
C SER A 723 49.27 -31.23 -33.20
N SER A 724 48.51 -30.33 -33.85
CA SER A 724 48.88 -29.65 -35.09
C SER A 724 48.23 -28.26 -35.17
N SER A 725 48.70 -27.42 -36.10
CA SER A 725 48.14 -26.08 -36.30
C SER A 725 46.65 -26.13 -36.69
N PRO A 726 45.83 -25.18 -36.23
CA PRO A 726 44.41 -25.18 -36.51
C PRO A 726 44.12 -25.05 -38.02
N PRO A 727 43.03 -25.67 -38.51
CA PRO A 727 42.63 -25.56 -39.90
C PRO A 727 42.26 -24.11 -40.26
N ALA A 728 42.54 -23.73 -41.51
CA ALA A 728 42.15 -22.42 -42.01
C ALA A 728 40.62 -22.26 -42.02
N LEU A 729 40.14 -21.13 -41.50
CA LEU A 729 38.72 -20.81 -41.52
C LEU A 729 38.26 -20.41 -42.93
N PRO A 730 37.00 -20.72 -43.32
CA PRO A 730 36.46 -20.30 -44.62
C PRO A 730 36.55 -18.79 -44.82
N GLU A 731 36.95 -18.34 -46.01
CA GLU A 731 37.02 -16.91 -46.33
C GLU A 731 35.65 -16.24 -46.16
N LEU A 732 35.65 -15.06 -45.53
CA LEU A 732 34.45 -14.22 -45.49
C LEU A 732 34.25 -13.58 -46.87
N ARG A 733 32.98 -13.40 -47.25
CA ARG A 733 32.62 -12.68 -48.47
C ARG A 733 33.04 -11.20 -48.45
N PHE A 734 33.07 -10.60 -47.27
CA PHE A 734 33.53 -9.23 -47.02
C PHE A 734 34.65 -9.27 -45.97
N PRO A 735 35.60 -8.32 -45.99
CA PRO A 735 36.63 -8.25 -44.96
C PRO A 735 36.02 -8.23 -43.54
N ALA A 736 36.60 -9.03 -42.64
CA ALA A 736 36.17 -9.11 -41.23
C ALA A 736 36.25 -7.74 -40.53
N VAL A 737 37.19 -6.91 -40.99
CA VAL A 737 37.41 -5.55 -40.52
C VAL A 737 37.62 -4.63 -41.71
N GLU A 738 36.99 -3.46 -41.69
CA GLU A 738 37.21 -2.38 -42.64
C GLU A 738 36.99 -1.03 -41.95
N GLU A 739 38.07 -0.27 -41.74
CA GLU A 739 38.06 0.99 -40.98
C GLU A 739 37.34 0.84 -39.63
N ASN A 740 36.12 1.39 -39.52
CA ASN A 740 35.28 1.41 -38.32
C ASN A 740 34.19 0.33 -38.35
N ILE A 741 34.36 -0.73 -39.14
CA ILE A 741 33.36 -1.77 -39.36
C ILE A 741 33.90 -3.13 -38.92
N LEU A 742 33.16 -3.81 -38.06
CA LEU A 742 33.37 -5.21 -37.69
C LEU A 742 32.34 -6.10 -38.37
N ARG A 743 32.78 -7.23 -38.94
CA ARG A 743 31.93 -8.17 -39.68
C ARG A 743 32.17 -9.61 -39.30
N ASN A 744 31.11 -10.40 -39.32
CA ASN A 744 31.18 -11.86 -39.43
C ASN A 744 30.24 -12.35 -40.55
N GLU A 745 29.98 -13.65 -40.61
CA GLU A 745 29.11 -14.25 -41.63
C GLU A 745 27.62 -13.91 -41.48
N PHE A 746 27.20 -13.21 -40.41
CA PHE A 746 25.80 -12.91 -40.14
C PHE A 746 25.47 -11.42 -40.23
N PHE A 747 26.36 -10.54 -39.76
CA PHE A 747 26.07 -9.12 -39.62
C PHE A 747 27.32 -8.24 -39.72
N GLU A 748 27.09 -6.93 -39.82
CA GLU A 748 28.11 -5.90 -39.69
C GLU A 748 27.73 -4.84 -38.65
N VAL A 749 28.73 -4.39 -37.89
CA VAL A 749 28.64 -3.38 -36.83
C VAL A 749 29.48 -2.19 -37.26
N HIS A 750 28.86 -1.02 -37.36
CA HIS A 750 29.53 0.22 -37.77
C HIS A 750 29.72 1.09 -36.52
N MET A 751 30.97 1.42 -36.21
CA MET A 751 31.33 2.35 -35.13
C MET A 751 31.25 3.80 -35.65
N ASN A 752 30.79 4.71 -34.81
CA ASN A 752 30.77 6.14 -35.11
C ASN A 752 32.07 6.79 -34.60
N PRO A 753 33.00 7.23 -35.46
CA PRO A 753 34.25 7.86 -35.01
C PRO A 753 34.07 9.27 -34.42
N VAL A 754 32.86 9.84 -34.47
CA VAL A 754 32.55 11.14 -33.86
C VAL A 754 32.03 10.96 -32.43
N THR A 755 31.13 10.01 -32.20
CA THR A 755 30.51 9.79 -30.87
C THR A 755 31.13 8.63 -30.10
N GLY A 756 31.85 7.73 -30.77
CA GLY A 756 32.42 6.49 -30.22
C GLY A 756 31.39 5.39 -29.96
N GLY A 757 30.10 5.66 -30.21
CA GLY A 757 29.04 4.65 -30.08
C GLY A 757 28.92 3.76 -31.32
N ILE A 758 27.95 2.84 -31.27
CA ILE A 758 27.57 2.02 -32.43
C ILE A 758 26.62 2.83 -33.31
N ALA A 759 27.09 3.23 -34.50
CA ALA A 759 26.31 3.97 -35.48
C ALA A 759 25.12 3.15 -36.01
N LYS A 760 25.36 1.88 -36.32
CA LYS A 760 24.32 0.94 -36.79
C LYS A 760 24.79 -0.51 -36.71
N ILE A 761 23.84 -1.39 -36.40
CA ILE A 761 23.94 -2.83 -36.56
C ILE A 761 22.99 -3.23 -37.67
N LYS A 762 23.46 -4.01 -38.65
CA LYS A 762 22.60 -4.56 -39.70
C LYS A 762 23.08 -5.92 -40.19
N GLY A 763 22.19 -6.66 -40.84
CA GLY A 763 22.57 -7.87 -41.56
C GLY A 763 23.50 -7.56 -42.74
N LEU A 764 24.08 -8.61 -43.32
CA LEU A 764 24.86 -8.47 -44.55
C LEU A 764 24.00 -7.96 -45.72
N GLU A 765 24.65 -7.42 -46.75
CA GLU A 765 24.03 -6.87 -47.96
C GLU A 765 23.08 -5.66 -47.70
N ARG A 766 21.99 -5.55 -48.47
CA ARG A 766 20.94 -4.52 -48.30
C ARG A 766 20.01 -4.91 -47.16
N SER A 767 20.53 -4.90 -45.95
CA SER A 767 19.75 -5.00 -44.72
C SER A 767 19.58 -3.61 -44.09
N PRO A 768 18.37 -3.25 -43.60
CA PRO A 768 18.18 -2.00 -42.87
C PRO A 768 18.96 -2.02 -41.54
N ALA A 769 19.29 -0.83 -41.04
CA ALA A 769 19.79 -0.68 -39.68
C ALA A 769 18.73 -1.17 -38.69
N ARG A 770 19.16 -1.97 -37.69
CA ARG A 770 18.29 -2.55 -36.67
C ARG A 770 18.41 -1.87 -35.32
N LEU A 771 19.62 -1.42 -34.97
CA LEU A 771 19.93 -0.81 -33.68
C LEU A 771 21.12 0.14 -33.83
N SER A 772 21.12 1.21 -33.05
CA SER A 772 22.27 2.09 -32.78
C SER A 772 22.39 2.28 -31.27
N GLN A 773 23.58 2.62 -30.79
CA GLN A 773 23.82 2.82 -29.35
C GLN A 773 24.82 3.95 -29.14
N GLN A 774 24.57 4.76 -28.10
CA GLN A 774 25.45 5.82 -27.65
C GLN A 774 25.34 5.92 -26.13
N VAL A 775 26.47 6.12 -25.45
CA VAL A 775 26.49 6.41 -24.01
C VAL A 775 26.37 7.92 -23.82
N ALA A 776 25.55 8.34 -22.86
CA ALA A 776 25.38 9.75 -22.51
C ALA A 776 25.11 9.90 -21.01
N TYR A 777 25.47 11.06 -20.47
CA TYR A 777 25.06 11.54 -19.16
C TYR A 777 23.73 12.29 -19.34
N ARG A 778 22.75 12.02 -18.50
CA ARG A 778 21.43 12.68 -18.56
C ARG A 778 21.32 13.74 -17.45
N PHE A 779 20.83 14.92 -17.81
CA PHE A 779 20.66 16.07 -16.93
C PHE A 779 19.20 16.19 -16.49
N PRO A 780 18.95 16.60 -15.23
CA PRO A 780 17.59 16.75 -14.68
C PRO A 780 16.71 17.73 -15.45
N ARG A 781 17.34 18.69 -16.13
CA ARG A 781 16.67 19.73 -16.90
C ARG A 781 17.24 19.77 -18.30
N GLU A 782 16.36 19.99 -19.25
CA GLU A 782 16.75 20.23 -20.62
C GLU A 782 17.67 21.45 -20.69
N GLN A 783 18.81 21.27 -21.34
CA GLN A 783 19.80 22.31 -21.54
C GLN A 783 19.71 22.80 -22.98
N THR A 784 19.86 24.12 -23.17
CA THR A 784 19.96 24.74 -24.49
C THR A 784 21.38 25.24 -24.72
N TYR A 785 21.99 24.85 -25.84
CA TYR A 785 23.33 25.29 -26.23
C TYR A 785 23.44 25.43 -27.74
N VAL A 786 24.40 26.23 -28.20
CA VAL A 786 24.65 26.43 -29.62
C VAL A 786 25.78 25.51 -30.06
N LYS A 787 25.54 24.75 -31.12
CA LYS A 787 26.54 23.88 -31.75
C LYS A 787 26.72 24.26 -33.21
N THR A 788 27.96 24.48 -33.62
CA THR A 788 28.27 24.73 -35.03
C THR A 788 28.33 23.41 -35.80
N VAL A 789 27.36 23.19 -36.69
CA VAL A 789 27.30 22.03 -37.59
C VAL A 789 27.49 22.55 -39.02
N ASP A 790 28.49 22.03 -39.75
CA ASP A 790 28.82 22.43 -41.12
C ASP A 790 28.99 23.96 -41.32
N GLY A 791 29.45 24.67 -40.28
CA GLY A 791 29.68 26.12 -40.31
C GLY A 791 28.43 26.96 -40.08
N GLN A 792 27.31 26.35 -39.71
CA GLN A 792 26.09 27.03 -39.26
C GLN A 792 25.88 26.76 -37.77
N ASP A 793 25.56 27.81 -37.02
CA ASP A 793 25.23 27.70 -35.61
C ASP A 793 23.78 27.24 -35.47
N GLU A 794 23.60 26.04 -34.92
CA GLU A 794 22.30 25.47 -34.61
C GLU A 794 22.08 25.48 -33.09
N GLU A 795 20.90 25.92 -32.67
CA GLU A 795 20.47 25.87 -31.27
C GLU A 795 19.91 24.47 -30.98
N ILE A 796 20.54 23.76 -30.04
CA ILE A 796 20.18 22.39 -29.66
C ILE A 796 19.62 22.40 -28.25
N GLN A 797 18.47 21.75 -28.09
CA GLN A 797 17.86 21.43 -26.80
C GLN A 797 18.04 19.94 -26.52
N SER A 798 18.60 19.60 -25.37
CA SER A 798 18.91 18.21 -25.02
C SER A 798 18.96 18.00 -23.51
N TYR A 799 18.45 16.84 -23.08
CA TYR A 799 18.67 16.30 -21.73
C TYR A 799 20.02 15.59 -21.59
N TYR A 800 20.83 15.49 -22.65
CA TYR A 800 22.00 14.62 -22.68
C TYR A 800 23.30 15.37 -22.95
N SER A 801 24.39 14.85 -22.37
CA SER A 801 25.76 15.28 -22.64
C SER A 801 26.16 15.05 -24.10
N GLU A 802 27.14 15.85 -24.56
CA GLU A 802 27.74 15.68 -25.87
C GLU A 802 28.90 14.67 -25.79
N PRO A 803 28.86 13.55 -26.55
CA PRO A 803 30.00 12.66 -26.65
C PRO A 803 31.03 13.19 -27.63
N VAL A 804 32.31 13.12 -27.25
CA VAL A 804 33.44 13.42 -28.13
C VAL A 804 34.36 12.21 -28.16
N CYS A 805 34.32 11.47 -29.26
CA CYS A 805 35.22 10.35 -29.49
C CYS A 805 36.66 10.87 -29.64
N ARG A 806 37.56 10.33 -28.82
CA ARG A 806 38.99 10.65 -28.81
C ARG A 806 39.78 9.68 -29.67
N SER A 807 39.40 8.40 -29.65
CA SER A 807 39.98 7.37 -30.50
C SER A 807 38.96 6.29 -30.85
N CYS A 808 39.19 5.65 -31.99
CA CYS A 808 38.41 4.53 -32.50
C CYS A 808 39.41 3.56 -33.14
N ASP A 809 39.96 2.68 -32.30
CA ASP A 809 41.14 1.90 -32.62
C ASP A 809 40.78 0.42 -32.80
N LEU A 810 41.30 -0.19 -33.85
CA LEU A 810 41.26 -1.63 -34.04
C LEU A 810 42.25 -2.30 -33.08
N THR A 811 41.77 -2.75 -31.91
CA THR A 811 42.62 -3.25 -30.81
C THR A 811 42.90 -4.74 -30.88
N ALA A 812 42.04 -5.51 -31.56
CA ALA A 812 42.32 -6.91 -31.86
C ALA A 812 41.92 -7.23 -33.30
N THR A 813 42.81 -7.89 -34.05
CA THR A 813 42.53 -8.43 -35.37
C THR A 813 42.92 -9.89 -35.41
N GLY A 814 41.99 -10.74 -35.83
CA GLY A 814 42.22 -12.16 -35.91
C GLY A 814 41.20 -12.91 -36.75
N GLN A 815 41.49 -14.17 -37.02
CA GLN A 815 40.62 -15.00 -37.84
C GLN A 815 39.30 -15.37 -37.14
N VAL A 816 39.23 -15.27 -35.80
CA VAL A 816 38.07 -15.65 -34.99
C VAL A 816 37.42 -14.43 -34.35
N MET A 817 38.23 -13.58 -33.71
CA MET A 817 37.76 -12.42 -32.94
C MET A 817 38.41 -11.15 -33.48
N ASN A 818 37.57 -10.13 -33.66
CA ASN A 818 38.00 -8.77 -34.00
C ASN A 818 37.35 -7.78 -33.02
N GLU A 819 38.10 -6.77 -32.60
CA GLU A 819 37.70 -5.80 -31.57
C GLU A 819 38.03 -4.38 -32.02
N ILE A 820 37.06 -3.47 -31.90
CA ILE A 820 37.30 -2.03 -31.94
C ILE A 820 37.09 -1.48 -30.53
N THR A 821 38.06 -0.71 -30.06
CA THR A 821 37.95 0.05 -28.81
C THR A 821 37.80 1.53 -29.13
N THR A 822 36.80 2.15 -28.53
CA THR A 822 36.60 3.60 -28.59
C THR A 822 36.76 4.23 -27.23
N GLU A 823 37.49 5.34 -27.15
CA GLU A 823 37.53 6.19 -25.96
C GLU A 823 36.75 7.47 -26.23
N THR A 824 35.73 7.75 -25.41
CA THR A 824 34.82 8.88 -25.58
C THR A 824 34.77 9.70 -24.29
N ASP A 825 34.96 11.01 -24.39
CA ASP A 825 34.68 11.92 -23.29
C ASP A 825 33.22 12.40 -23.39
N LEU A 826 32.47 12.38 -22.28
CA LEU A 826 31.14 12.96 -22.17
C LEU A 826 31.26 14.37 -21.60
N TYR A 827 30.74 15.37 -22.33
CA TYR A 827 30.82 16.78 -21.94
C TYR A 827 29.45 17.39 -21.63
N ASP A 828 29.41 18.21 -20.59
CA ASP A 828 28.37 19.23 -20.43
C ASP A 828 28.58 20.32 -21.49
N PRO A 829 27.68 20.45 -22.47
CA PRO A 829 27.87 21.38 -23.58
C PRO A 829 27.69 22.85 -23.16
N VAL A 830 26.96 23.12 -22.07
CA VAL A 830 26.75 24.47 -21.55
C VAL A 830 27.95 24.93 -20.72
N ARG A 831 28.43 24.07 -19.81
CA ARG A 831 29.54 24.36 -18.90
C ARG A 831 30.91 24.06 -19.49
N SER A 832 30.97 23.38 -20.63
CA SER A 832 32.19 22.84 -21.22
C SER A 832 32.99 21.96 -20.24
N LEU A 833 32.28 21.22 -19.38
CA LEU A 833 32.87 20.39 -18.32
C LEU A 833 32.87 18.93 -18.74
N LYS A 834 34.00 18.22 -18.54
CA LYS A 834 34.05 16.76 -18.73
C LYS A 834 33.34 16.07 -17.56
N LEU A 835 32.33 15.26 -17.86
CA LEU A 835 31.50 14.53 -16.90
C LEU A 835 32.00 13.10 -16.66
N ALA A 836 32.42 12.42 -17.72
CA ALA A 836 32.98 11.08 -17.63
C ALA A 836 33.85 10.76 -18.84
N ARG A 837 34.68 9.71 -18.73
CA ARG A 837 35.29 9.03 -19.86
C ARG A 837 34.70 7.63 -19.97
N VAL A 838 34.33 7.26 -21.19
CA VAL A 838 33.79 5.96 -21.54
C VAL A 838 34.80 5.26 -22.42
N LYS A 839 35.25 4.07 -22.01
CA LYS A 839 35.99 3.16 -22.86
C LYS A 839 35.06 2.01 -23.26
N GLN A 840 34.76 1.91 -24.55
CA GLN A 840 33.87 0.91 -25.10
C GLN A 840 34.67 -0.06 -25.97
N LYS A 841 34.67 -1.35 -25.63
CA LYS A 841 35.22 -2.43 -26.46
C LYS A 841 34.06 -3.14 -27.15
N THR A 842 34.07 -3.15 -28.48
CA THR A 842 33.06 -3.82 -29.30
C THR A 842 33.72 -5.00 -30.00
N ARG A 843 33.25 -6.22 -29.73
CA ARG A 843 33.83 -7.47 -30.27
C ARG A 843 32.84 -8.21 -31.14
N VAL A 844 33.36 -8.75 -32.25
CA VAL A 844 32.63 -9.63 -33.16
C VAL A 844 33.41 -10.93 -33.34
N TYR A 845 32.69 -12.04 -33.24
CA TYR A 845 33.25 -13.39 -33.31
C TYR A 845 32.69 -14.16 -34.51
N ARG A 846 33.55 -14.96 -35.15
CA ARG A 846 33.15 -15.96 -36.15
C ARG A 846 32.30 -17.05 -35.50
N GLY A 847 31.29 -17.53 -36.20
CA GLY A 847 30.37 -18.56 -35.72
C GLY A 847 29.25 -18.02 -34.82
N CYS A 848 29.33 -16.79 -34.32
CA CYS A 848 28.42 -16.28 -33.28
C CYS A 848 27.43 -15.23 -33.81
N LYS A 849 26.19 -15.24 -33.30
CA LYS A 849 25.12 -14.33 -33.71
C LYS A 849 24.86 -13.18 -32.72
N PHE A 850 25.87 -12.83 -31.92
CA PHE A 850 25.79 -11.75 -30.92
C PHE A 850 26.98 -10.81 -31.06
N ILE A 851 26.83 -9.60 -30.53
CA ILE A 851 27.87 -8.59 -30.41
C ILE A 851 28.17 -8.48 -28.92
N ASP A 852 29.45 -8.48 -28.57
CA ASP A 852 29.89 -8.28 -27.19
C ASP A 852 30.35 -6.82 -27.04
N VAL A 853 29.78 -6.11 -26.06
CA VAL A 853 30.04 -4.70 -25.79
C VAL A 853 30.38 -4.58 -24.31
N GLU A 854 31.61 -4.16 -24.04
CA GLU A 854 32.12 -3.90 -22.69
C GLU A 854 32.32 -2.40 -22.53
N LEU A 855 31.76 -1.83 -21.46
CA LEU A 855 31.85 -0.41 -21.13
C LEU A 855 32.58 -0.26 -19.80
N GLU A 856 33.62 0.56 -19.80
CA GLU A 856 34.33 1.02 -18.60
C GLU A 856 34.12 2.53 -18.47
N LEU A 857 33.66 2.97 -17.30
CA LEU A 857 33.29 4.35 -17.02
C LEU A 857 34.23 4.93 -15.96
N ASP A 858 34.99 5.95 -16.33
CA ASP A 858 35.74 6.82 -15.42
C ASP A 858 34.89 8.09 -15.19
N VAL A 859 34.06 8.03 -14.14
CA VAL A 859 33.04 9.05 -13.82
C VAL A 859 33.69 10.18 -13.01
N VAL A 860 33.67 11.39 -13.56
CA VAL A 860 34.16 12.60 -12.89
C VAL A 860 33.03 13.25 -12.07
N GLN A 861 31.81 13.25 -12.61
CA GLN A 861 30.62 13.76 -11.94
C GLN A 861 29.53 12.68 -11.96
N GLN A 862 29.02 12.33 -10.78
CA GLN A 862 27.91 11.40 -10.64
C GLN A 862 26.60 12.03 -11.17
N PRO A 863 25.72 11.24 -11.81
CA PRO A 863 24.36 11.66 -12.13
C PRO A 863 23.60 12.12 -10.89
N LEU A 864 22.68 13.08 -11.06
CA LEU A 864 21.76 13.50 -10.00
C LEU A 864 20.57 12.52 -9.90
N ALA A 865 19.88 12.52 -8.75
CA ALA A 865 18.81 11.59 -8.42
C ALA A 865 17.53 11.71 -9.29
N ASP A 866 17.33 12.82 -9.99
CA ASP A 866 16.23 12.99 -10.94
C ASP A 866 16.81 13.27 -12.34
N PRO A 867 17.32 12.24 -13.06
CA PRO A 867 18.13 12.43 -14.26
C PRO A 867 17.35 12.80 -15.52
#